data_AF-A0AA40AWP5-F1
#
_entry.id   AF-A0AA40AWP5-F1
#
_cell.length_a   1.000
_cell.length_b   1.000
_cell.length_c   1.000
_cell.angle_alpha   90.00
_cell.angle_beta   90.00
_cell.angle_gamma   90.00
#
_symmetry.space_group_name_H-M   'P 1'
#
loop_
_entity.id
_entity.type
_entity.pdbx_description
1 polymer ?
#
loop_
_entity_poly.entity_id
_entity_poly.type
_entity_poly.pdbx_seq_one_letter_code
_entity_poly.pdbx_strand_id
1 'polypeptide(L)'
;MATARTPGPRPAIVRVSALHGGHFSIPEENFVQPCSPGARSTVPSLCFLVEHEEVPPGSSTARKPTRVVFDLGVRRDVARYAEPIRRHVALRQPMDTRPDVVDSLARGGLTPHDIDFVVYSHVHWDHVGDPAPFSRSMFVVGHGSLDVLAARSPELRGSHSFFEADLLDPARTIELPDPSASSNTAPVAEAAPFTKPWQPLAELRLPATLDVFGDGSLLVIDAPGHLPGHVNLLARVEGEGEGEDGATRWVYLAGDACHDRRILRGERRIGEWRDAHGQVCCIHADRPRAEATIDMVRGLEEAGVEAVFAHDVEWEKDEKNQGRFFGAGVEHGLPNTAVSVIHPAFGAHTAQARLRRLFPHLFWPHTTVTMAADEQTTQQQRDTFTRRLGADAFHDGWASILALSPEFFSASVSLSAVPREKGHLSRKDQALVGLAVDSAATHLYAPGVRAHAAAALREGATVAELVEVVELASTLGIHACNIGVPLLVDVLRDEGLFQDEIAKPFDSVQERLKAEFAAKRGYWHAFWEDFLRLDPEFFAAYLEFSSVPWTKDVPGAATGGRGVLEPKMKELVYCAFDCASTHLYVPGLKLHMKNALGYGATPHEIVEVLEIATLLSLHTAHVAAPIIAELAAASGAAA
;
A
#
# COMPACT_ATOMS: atom_id res chain seq x y z
N MET A 1 -52.39 39.60 21.54
CA MET A 1 -51.60 38.43 21.95
C MET A 1 -51.03 37.79 20.69
N ALA A 2 -49.77 38.06 20.37
CA ALA A 2 -49.07 37.38 19.29
C ALA A 2 -48.69 35.99 19.79
N THR A 3 -49.15 34.95 19.09
CA THR A 3 -48.77 33.56 19.33
C THR A 3 -47.27 33.41 19.09
N ALA A 4 -46.50 33.17 20.15
CA ALA A 4 -45.10 32.77 20.05
C ALA A 4 -45.03 31.49 19.22
N ARG A 5 -44.43 31.57 18.02
CA ARG A 5 -44.04 30.38 17.25
C ARG A 5 -43.00 29.65 18.08
N THR A 6 -43.30 28.44 18.51
CA THR A 6 -42.27 27.51 18.97
C THR A 6 -41.25 27.35 17.84
N PRO A 7 -39.94 27.55 18.10
CA PRO A 7 -38.92 27.30 17.09
C PRO A 7 -38.99 25.83 16.68
N GLY A 8 -39.00 25.58 15.36
CA GLY A 8 -38.98 24.23 14.82
C GLY A 8 -37.68 23.50 15.21
N PRO A 9 -37.63 22.16 15.06
CA PRO A 9 -36.40 21.42 15.29
C PRO A 9 -35.28 21.97 14.39
N ARG A 10 -34.08 22.17 14.95
CA ARG A 10 -32.91 22.60 14.18
C ARG A 10 -32.62 21.58 13.07
N PRO A 11 -32.26 22.01 11.86
CA PRO A 11 -31.87 21.10 10.80
C PRO A 11 -30.64 20.29 11.21
N ALA A 12 -30.60 19.01 10.85
CA ALA A 12 -29.47 18.12 11.14
C ALA A 12 -28.20 18.60 10.39
N ILE A 13 -27.03 18.47 11.00
CA ILE A 13 -25.75 18.90 10.43
C ILE A 13 -24.71 17.79 10.54
N VAL A 14 -23.67 17.89 9.73
CA VAL A 14 -22.43 17.11 9.85
C VAL A 14 -21.25 18.03 10.15
N ARG A 15 -20.17 17.46 10.68
CA ARG A 15 -18.87 18.13 10.78
C ARG A 15 -18.00 17.67 9.62
N VAL A 16 -17.33 18.60 8.96
CA VAL A 16 -16.43 18.31 7.83
C VAL A 16 -15.04 18.83 8.18
N SER A 17 -14.05 17.96 8.11
CA SER A 17 -12.63 18.30 8.28
C SER A 17 -11.83 17.87 7.06
N ALA A 18 -10.92 18.71 6.58
CA ALA A 18 -10.00 18.34 5.52
C ALA A 18 -8.93 17.38 6.03
N LEU A 19 -8.49 16.48 5.16
CA LEU A 19 -7.39 15.55 5.37
C LEU A 19 -6.40 15.76 4.22
N HIS A 20 -5.11 15.75 4.53
CA HIS A 20 -4.10 15.70 3.49
C HIS A 20 -4.06 14.27 2.91
N GLY A 21 -4.13 14.18 1.58
CA GLY A 21 -3.99 12.95 0.80
C GLY A 21 -2.75 12.98 -0.12
N GLY A 22 -1.74 13.81 0.23
CA GLY A 22 -0.54 14.04 -0.56
C GLY A 22 -0.65 15.18 -1.58
N HIS A 23 0.44 15.41 -2.30
CA HIS A 23 0.59 16.42 -3.35
C HIS A 23 1.29 15.83 -4.56
N PHE A 24 0.98 16.32 -5.75
CA PHE A 24 1.67 15.90 -6.96
C PHE A 24 1.62 16.98 -8.04
N SER A 25 2.48 16.83 -9.04
CA SER A 25 2.60 17.80 -10.12
C SER A 25 1.79 17.40 -11.36
N ILE A 26 0.98 18.33 -11.84
CA ILE A 26 0.22 18.21 -13.09
C ILE A 26 0.84 19.09 -14.19
N PRO A 27 1.00 18.59 -15.43
CA PRO A 27 1.33 19.42 -16.58
C PRO A 27 0.09 20.23 -16.97
N GLU A 28 0.17 21.56 -16.94
CA GLU A 28 -0.99 22.45 -17.13
C GLU A 28 -1.70 22.22 -18.47
N GLU A 29 -0.96 21.86 -19.52
CA GLU A 29 -1.50 21.59 -20.87
C GLU A 29 -2.58 20.49 -20.92
N ASN A 30 -2.55 19.56 -19.97
CA ASN A 30 -3.55 18.48 -19.88
C ASN A 30 -4.81 18.88 -19.11
N PHE A 31 -4.82 20.05 -18.45
CA PHE A 31 -5.90 20.44 -17.53
C PHE A 31 -6.48 21.82 -17.87
N VAL A 32 -5.66 22.79 -18.28
CA VAL A 32 -6.07 24.16 -18.54
C VAL A 32 -5.51 24.71 -19.86
N GLN A 33 -6.31 25.52 -20.56
CA GLN A 33 -5.88 26.29 -21.72
C GLN A 33 -6.47 27.72 -21.73
N PRO A 34 -5.71 28.74 -22.19
CA PRO A 34 -4.30 28.68 -22.56
C PRO A 34 -3.37 28.53 -21.33
N CYS A 35 -2.24 27.88 -21.52
CA CYS A 35 -1.16 27.73 -20.54
C CYS A 35 0.20 27.97 -21.20
N SER A 36 1.24 28.16 -20.39
CA SER A 36 2.61 28.29 -20.93
C SER A 36 3.14 26.91 -21.34
N PRO A 37 3.90 26.78 -22.45
CA PRO A 37 4.47 25.50 -22.86
C PRO A 37 5.31 24.86 -21.74
N GLY A 38 5.03 23.59 -21.42
CA GLY A 38 5.72 22.86 -20.36
C GLY A 38 5.42 23.34 -18.93
N ALA A 39 4.43 24.22 -18.73
CA ALA A 39 4.03 24.65 -17.40
C ALA A 39 3.51 23.47 -16.56
N ARG A 40 3.85 23.49 -15.28
CA ARG A 40 3.43 22.49 -14.30
C ARG A 40 2.97 23.17 -13.03
N SER A 41 1.99 22.57 -12.37
CA SER A 41 1.44 23.03 -11.10
C SER A 41 1.43 21.88 -10.10
N THR A 42 1.96 22.11 -8.89
CA THR A 42 1.83 21.16 -7.78
C THR A 42 0.50 21.39 -7.09
N VAL A 43 -0.33 20.36 -7.04
CA VAL A 43 -1.69 20.38 -6.50
C VAL A 43 -1.83 19.40 -5.34
N PRO A 44 -2.71 19.67 -4.36
CA PRO A 44 -3.05 18.70 -3.34
C PRO A 44 -3.91 17.57 -3.92
N SER A 45 -3.98 16.44 -3.20
CA SER A 45 -5.12 15.54 -3.26
C SER A 45 -5.87 15.67 -1.93
N LEU A 46 -6.85 16.57 -1.88
CA LEU A 46 -7.65 16.84 -0.70
C LEU A 46 -8.67 15.72 -0.48
N CYS A 47 -8.68 15.19 0.75
CA CYS A 47 -9.68 14.23 1.21
C CYS A 47 -10.46 14.84 2.38
N PHE A 48 -11.58 14.24 2.77
CA PHE A 48 -12.42 14.83 3.82
C PHE A 48 -12.94 13.78 4.80
N LEU A 49 -12.86 14.10 6.09
CA LEU A 49 -13.58 13.39 7.15
C LEU A 49 -14.92 14.07 7.38
N VAL A 50 -16.02 13.32 7.26
CA VAL A 50 -17.36 13.73 7.61
C VAL A 50 -17.83 12.95 8.84
N GLU A 51 -18.21 13.66 9.89
CA GLU A 51 -18.74 13.07 11.12
C GLU A 51 -20.21 13.44 11.29
N HIS A 52 -21.06 12.42 11.41
CA HIS A 52 -22.50 12.55 11.64
C HIS A 52 -22.85 12.05 13.05
N GLU A 53 -23.46 12.92 13.85
CA GLU A 53 -23.93 12.57 15.18
C GLU A 53 -25.42 12.20 15.13
N GLU A 54 -25.73 10.94 15.41
CA GLU A 54 -27.12 10.50 15.58
C GLU A 54 -27.61 10.93 16.97
N VAL A 55 -28.51 11.93 17.03
CA VAL A 55 -29.22 12.31 18.27
C VAL A 55 -30.65 11.78 18.22
N PRO A 56 -30.96 10.65 18.89
CA PRO A 56 -32.32 10.14 18.94
C PRO A 56 -33.24 11.11 19.69
N PRO A 57 -34.47 11.36 19.21
CA PRO A 57 -35.44 12.19 19.93
C PRO A 57 -35.68 11.64 21.34
N GLY A 58 -35.39 12.44 22.36
CA GLY A 58 -35.64 12.09 23.77
C GLY A 58 -34.52 11.32 24.48
N SER A 59 -33.36 11.11 23.86
CA SER A 59 -32.18 10.52 24.51
C SER A 59 -31.11 11.57 24.84
N SER A 60 -30.50 11.48 26.03
CA SER A 60 -29.37 12.32 26.45
C SER A 60 -28.00 11.65 26.27
N THR A 61 -27.96 10.42 25.73
CA THR A 61 -26.72 9.70 25.47
C THR A 61 -26.39 9.74 23.98
N ALA A 62 -25.37 10.50 23.61
CA ALA A 62 -24.81 10.52 22.25
C ALA A 62 -24.34 9.11 21.87
N ARG A 63 -24.79 8.63 20.70
CA ARG A 63 -24.24 7.42 20.08
C ARG A 63 -22.84 7.75 19.53
N LYS A 64 -21.99 6.74 19.32
CA LYS A 64 -20.72 6.94 18.58
C LYS A 64 -21.08 7.56 17.20
N PRO A 65 -20.42 8.64 16.77
CA PRO A 65 -20.71 9.26 15.48
C PRO A 65 -20.40 8.29 14.34
N THR A 66 -21.18 8.38 13.27
CA THR A 66 -20.86 7.69 12.01
C THR A 66 -19.80 8.51 11.27
N ARG A 67 -18.73 7.86 10.84
CA ARG A 67 -17.60 8.51 10.17
C ARG A 67 -17.47 8.07 8.73
N VAL A 68 -17.49 9.04 7.83
CA VAL A 68 -17.31 8.86 6.39
C VAL A 68 -16.03 9.56 5.98
N VAL A 69 -15.14 8.85 5.30
CA VAL A 69 -14.00 9.47 4.61
C VAL A 69 -14.34 9.58 3.13
N PHE A 70 -14.23 10.78 2.57
CA PHE A 70 -14.41 11.06 1.15
C PHE A 70 -13.03 11.18 0.49
N ASP A 71 -12.72 10.21 -0.37
CA ASP A 71 -11.42 9.92 -0.97
C ASP A 71 -10.29 9.55 0.02
N LEU A 72 -9.29 8.83 -0.48
CA LEU A 72 -8.09 8.40 0.25
C LEU A 72 -6.78 8.99 -0.31
N GLY A 73 -6.86 9.76 -1.39
CA GLY A 73 -5.74 10.50 -1.95
C GLY A 73 -4.75 9.62 -2.72
N VAL A 74 -3.48 10.02 -2.73
CA VAL A 74 -2.38 9.27 -3.33
C VAL A 74 -1.91 8.17 -2.35
N ARG A 75 -1.58 6.98 -2.86
CA ARG A 75 -0.97 5.90 -2.07
C ARG A 75 0.36 6.38 -1.49
N ARG A 76 0.53 6.21 -0.18
CA ARG A 76 1.82 6.38 0.52
C ARG A 76 2.96 5.68 -0.20
N ASP A 77 2.74 4.42 -0.55
CA ASP A 77 3.68 3.60 -1.30
C ASP A 77 3.22 3.48 -2.75
N VAL A 78 3.78 4.33 -3.61
CA VAL A 78 3.49 4.35 -5.04
C VAL A 78 3.90 3.06 -5.76
N ALA A 79 4.80 2.26 -5.17
CA ALA A 79 5.23 1.01 -5.77
C ALA A 79 4.12 -0.06 -5.76
N ARG A 80 3.09 0.12 -4.92
CA ARG A 80 1.92 -0.76 -4.80
C ARG A 80 0.83 -0.50 -5.83
N TYR A 81 0.91 0.58 -6.61
CA TYR A 81 0.07 0.71 -7.79
C TYR A 81 0.46 -0.32 -8.85
N ALA A 82 -0.50 -0.76 -9.66
CA ALA A 82 -0.25 -1.52 -10.87
C ALA A 82 0.71 -0.79 -11.82
N GLU A 83 1.51 -1.57 -12.56
CA GLU A 83 2.58 -1.05 -13.44
C GLU A 83 2.16 0.11 -14.37
N PRO A 84 1.00 0.09 -15.05
CA PRO A 84 0.57 1.21 -15.89
C PRO A 84 0.37 2.51 -15.11
N ILE A 85 -0.20 2.41 -13.90
CA ILE A 85 -0.40 3.55 -13.00
C ILE A 85 0.97 4.04 -12.47
N ARG A 86 1.91 3.15 -12.14
CA ARG A 86 3.27 3.57 -11.72
C ARG A 86 3.98 4.40 -12.77
N ARG A 87 3.87 3.99 -14.05
CA ARG A 87 4.42 4.78 -15.17
C ARG A 87 3.75 6.13 -15.29
N HIS A 88 2.44 6.20 -15.06
CA HIS A 88 1.71 7.46 -15.03
C HIS A 88 2.18 8.37 -13.89
N VAL A 89 2.26 7.83 -12.68
CA VAL A 89 2.72 8.49 -11.45
C VAL A 89 4.15 9.03 -11.58
N ALA A 90 5.04 8.31 -12.26
CA ALA A 90 6.41 8.77 -12.52
C ALA A 90 6.47 10.11 -13.27
N LEU A 91 5.43 10.45 -14.05
CA LEU A 91 5.32 11.73 -14.78
C LEU A 91 4.70 12.85 -13.93
N ARG A 92 4.38 12.59 -12.66
CA ARG A 92 3.69 13.49 -11.74
C ARG A 92 4.59 14.11 -10.68
N GLN A 93 5.90 14.12 -10.93
CA GLN A 93 6.89 14.70 -10.01
C GLN A 93 6.98 16.24 -10.11
N PRO A 94 7.32 16.95 -9.01
CA PRO A 94 7.50 16.42 -7.66
C PRO A 94 6.19 15.92 -7.05
N MET A 95 6.28 14.88 -6.21
CA MET A 95 5.16 14.28 -5.50
C MET A 95 5.53 14.02 -4.05
N ASP A 96 4.62 14.41 -3.16
CA ASP A 96 4.69 14.12 -1.73
C ASP A 96 3.54 13.17 -1.38
N THR A 97 3.86 11.94 -0.97
CA THR A 97 2.83 10.96 -0.55
C THR A 97 2.55 11.00 0.94
N ARG A 98 3.11 11.99 1.63
CA ARG A 98 2.90 12.24 3.05
C ARG A 98 2.66 13.74 3.30
N PRO A 99 1.79 14.09 4.26
CA PRO A 99 0.92 13.17 5.00
C PRO A 99 -0.16 12.53 4.10
N ASP A 100 -0.41 11.23 4.30
CA ASP A 100 -1.55 10.53 3.70
C ASP A 100 -2.76 10.59 4.63
N VAL A 101 -3.88 9.99 4.21
CA VAL A 101 -5.12 10.00 5.00
C VAL A 101 -4.96 9.29 6.34
N VAL A 102 -4.15 8.23 6.43
CA VAL A 102 -3.88 7.53 7.70
C VAL A 102 -3.12 8.43 8.67
N ASP A 103 -2.06 9.11 8.20
CA ASP A 103 -1.32 10.09 8.99
C ASP A 103 -2.25 11.26 9.39
N SER A 104 -3.17 11.66 8.50
CA SER A 104 -4.14 12.73 8.76
C SER A 104 -5.18 12.39 9.83
N LEU A 105 -5.72 11.17 9.81
CA LEU A 105 -6.62 10.69 10.87
C LEU A 105 -5.89 10.60 12.21
N ALA A 106 -4.65 10.10 12.20
CA ALA A 106 -3.85 9.95 13.42
C ALA A 106 -3.58 11.29 14.11
N ARG A 107 -3.42 12.39 13.36
CA ARG A 107 -3.24 13.74 13.94
C ARG A 107 -4.41 14.20 14.81
N GLY A 108 -5.63 13.79 14.48
CA GLY A 108 -6.81 14.06 15.32
C GLY A 108 -7.20 12.90 16.24
N GLY A 109 -6.31 11.92 16.43
CA GLY A 109 -6.51 10.80 17.36
C GLY A 109 -7.41 9.68 16.84
N LEU A 110 -7.64 9.59 15.53
CA LEU A 110 -8.42 8.50 14.91
C LEU A 110 -7.51 7.49 14.21
N THR A 111 -8.01 6.27 14.06
CA THR A 111 -7.39 5.22 13.25
C THR A 111 -8.29 4.85 12.07
N PRO A 112 -7.78 4.17 11.03
CA PRO A 112 -8.62 3.65 9.95
C PRO A 112 -9.76 2.73 10.44
N HIS A 113 -9.61 2.09 11.60
CA HIS A 113 -10.66 1.27 12.21
C HIS A 113 -11.83 2.06 12.81
N ASP A 114 -11.68 3.38 12.94
CA ASP A 114 -12.72 4.29 13.43
C ASP A 114 -13.63 4.81 12.32
N ILE A 115 -13.33 4.48 11.06
CA ILE A 115 -14.04 4.92 9.86
C ILE A 115 -15.04 3.85 9.44
N ASP A 116 -16.32 4.22 9.35
CA ASP A 116 -17.41 3.30 9.00
C ASP A 116 -17.52 3.16 7.47
N PHE A 117 -17.39 4.27 6.74
CA PHE A 117 -17.49 4.30 5.28
C PHE A 117 -16.33 5.05 4.63
N VAL A 118 -15.85 4.53 3.51
CA VAL A 118 -14.98 5.26 2.58
C VAL A 118 -15.77 5.45 1.29
N VAL A 119 -16.08 6.69 0.94
CA VAL A 119 -16.74 7.06 -0.31
C VAL A 119 -15.66 7.53 -1.28
N TYR A 120 -15.53 6.86 -2.43
CA TYR A 120 -14.71 7.41 -3.50
C TYR A 120 -15.57 8.33 -4.37
N SER A 121 -15.08 9.55 -4.60
CA SER A 121 -15.61 10.43 -5.64
C SER A 121 -15.55 9.72 -6.98
N HIS A 122 -14.43 9.05 -7.26
CA HIS A 122 -14.22 8.17 -8.40
C HIS A 122 -12.93 7.35 -8.21
N VAL A 123 -12.59 6.50 -9.18
CA VAL A 123 -11.55 5.46 -9.03
C VAL A 123 -10.21 5.77 -9.71
N HIS A 124 -9.86 7.04 -9.93
CA HIS A 124 -8.50 7.38 -10.37
C HIS A 124 -7.48 7.18 -9.23
N TRP A 125 -6.23 6.95 -9.63
CA TRP A 125 -5.12 6.57 -8.76
C TRP A 125 -4.89 7.53 -7.58
N ASP A 126 -5.12 8.81 -7.78
CA ASP A 126 -4.93 9.92 -6.84
C ASP A 126 -6.11 10.17 -5.90
N HIS A 127 -7.17 9.35 -5.98
CA HIS A 127 -8.33 9.39 -5.09
C HIS A 127 -8.47 8.12 -4.24
N VAL A 128 -7.91 7.01 -4.69
CA VAL A 128 -8.17 5.69 -4.09
C VAL A 128 -7.25 5.32 -2.93
N GLY A 129 -6.11 6.01 -2.78
CA GLY A 129 -5.14 5.76 -1.71
C GLY A 129 -4.80 4.27 -1.51
N ASP A 130 -4.39 3.91 -0.30
CA ASP A 130 -4.27 2.50 0.10
C ASP A 130 -5.53 2.07 0.87
N PRO A 131 -6.39 1.20 0.29
CA PRO A 131 -7.60 0.75 0.99
C PRO A 131 -7.31 -0.28 2.09
N ALA A 132 -6.13 -0.91 2.11
CA ALA A 132 -5.82 -2.03 3.02
C ALA A 132 -5.96 -1.70 4.53
N PRO A 133 -5.53 -0.51 5.03
CA PRO A 133 -5.72 -0.12 6.42
C PRO A 133 -7.20 0.00 6.83
N PHE A 134 -8.10 0.34 5.89
CA PHE A 134 -9.54 0.50 6.10
C PHE A 134 -10.29 -0.84 6.03
N SER A 135 -9.76 -1.84 6.74
CA SER A 135 -10.25 -3.24 6.71
C SER A 135 -11.63 -3.44 7.34
N ARG A 136 -12.13 -2.45 8.11
CA ARG A 136 -13.46 -2.48 8.75
C ARG A 136 -14.50 -1.60 8.04
N SER A 137 -14.06 -0.74 7.13
CA SER A 137 -14.95 0.20 6.45
C SER A 137 -15.68 -0.48 5.31
N MET A 138 -16.89 0.01 5.01
CA MET A 138 -17.59 -0.25 3.76
C MET A 138 -17.15 0.79 2.71
N PHE A 139 -16.81 0.34 1.51
CA PHE A 139 -16.48 1.22 0.40
C PHE A 139 -17.74 1.55 -0.39
N VAL A 140 -17.89 2.80 -0.79
CA VAL A 140 -19.03 3.30 -1.57
C VAL A 140 -18.51 3.95 -2.84
N VAL A 141 -19.06 3.56 -3.98
CA VAL A 141 -18.70 4.09 -5.30
C VAL A 141 -19.95 4.45 -6.10
N GLY A 142 -19.86 5.43 -6.99
CA GLY A 142 -20.97 5.79 -7.86
C GLY A 142 -21.25 4.76 -8.94
N HIS A 143 -22.46 4.79 -9.49
CA HIS A 143 -22.92 3.87 -10.52
C HIS A 143 -22.00 3.87 -11.76
N GLY A 144 -21.47 2.70 -12.13
CA GLY A 144 -20.57 2.51 -13.26
C GLY A 144 -19.10 2.42 -12.86
N SER A 145 -18.75 2.72 -11.60
CA SER A 145 -17.36 2.61 -11.12
C SER A 145 -16.87 1.16 -11.14
N LEU A 146 -17.72 0.18 -10.84
CA LEU A 146 -17.32 -1.23 -10.87
C LEU A 146 -17.06 -1.72 -12.29
N ASP A 147 -17.79 -1.21 -13.28
CA ASP A 147 -17.53 -1.51 -14.69
C ASP A 147 -16.20 -0.88 -15.17
N VAL A 148 -15.86 0.32 -14.68
CA VAL A 148 -14.55 0.94 -14.93
C VAL A 148 -13.42 0.09 -14.34
N LEU A 149 -13.53 -0.35 -13.07
CA LEU A 149 -12.54 -1.22 -12.43
C LEU A 149 -12.40 -2.57 -13.17
N ALA A 150 -13.51 -3.13 -13.64
CA ALA A 150 -13.53 -4.38 -14.42
C ALA A 150 -13.05 -4.22 -15.88
N ALA A 151 -12.55 -3.03 -16.27
CA ALA A 151 -12.12 -2.69 -17.62
C ALA A 151 -13.21 -2.92 -18.70
N ARG A 152 -14.47 -2.67 -18.36
CA ARG A 152 -15.64 -2.80 -19.25
C ARG A 152 -16.01 -1.50 -19.97
N SER A 153 -15.20 -0.45 -19.80
CA SER A 153 -15.35 0.87 -20.46
C SER A 153 -14.22 1.10 -21.49
N PRO A 154 -14.23 0.40 -22.64
CA PRO A 154 -13.14 0.46 -23.64
C PRO A 154 -12.95 1.84 -24.30
N GLU A 155 -13.90 2.74 -24.13
CA GLU A 155 -13.85 4.13 -24.56
C GLU A 155 -12.91 5.01 -23.74
N LEU A 156 -12.58 4.61 -22.49
CA LEU A 156 -11.62 5.33 -21.66
C LEU A 156 -10.20 5.13 -22.21
N ARG A 157 -9.52 6.25 -22.48
CA ARG A 157 -8.21 6.27 -23.15
C ARG A 157 -7.30 7.27 -22.49
N GLY A 158 -6.00 7.01 -22.61
CA GLY A 158 -4.95 7.90 -22.11
C GLY A 158 -4.20 7.26 -20.95
N SER A 159 -3.01 7.80 -20.66
CA SER A 159 -2.13 7.23 -19.64
C SER A 159 -2.70 7.31 -18.21
N HIS A 160 -3.75 8.11 -17.99
CA HIS A 160 -4.40 8.29 -16.69
C HIS A 160 -5.58 7.32 -16.48
N SER A 161 -6.06 6.66 -17.54
CA SER A 161 -7.22 5.76 -17.51
C SER A 161 -6.81 4.30 -17.30
N PHE A 162 -6.06 4.02 -16.23
CA PHE A 162 -5.73 2.66 -15.81
C PHE A 162 -6.31 2.39 -14.42
N PHE A 163 -6.95 1.24 -14.26
CA PHE A 163 -7.73 0.90 -13.08
C PHE A 163 -7.37 -0.51 -12.59
N GLU A 164 -7.41 -0.70 -11.27
CA GLU A 164 -7.06 -1.96 -10.61
C GLU A 164 -8.33 -2.76 -10.34
N ALA A 165 -8.55 -3.85 -11.10
CA ALA A 165 -9.78 -4.66 -10.99
C ALA A 165 -9.99 -5.28 -9.60
N ASP A 166 -8.91 -5.43 -8.83
CA ASP A 166 -8.88 -5.95 -7.46
C ASP A 166 -8.76 -4.84 -6.39
N LEU A 167 -8.96 -3.56 -6.77
CA LEU A 167 -8.90 -2.44 -5.83
C LEU A 167 -9.86 -2.60 -4.64
N LEU A 168 -11.07 -3.10 -4.91
CA LEU A 168 -12.16 -3.17 -3.96
C LEU A 168 -12.62 -4.62 -3.75
N ASP A 169 -12.83 -4.97 -2.48
CA ASP A 169 -13.43 -6.25 -2.08
C ASP A 169 -14.95 -6.19 -2.32
N PRO A 170 -15.53 -7.05 -3.18
CA PRO A 170 -16.96 -7.06 -3.45
C PRO A 170 -17.82 -7.26 -2.21
N ALA A 171 -17.31 -7.95 -1.17
CA ALA A 171 -18.05 -8.19 0.07
C ALA A 171 -18.20 -6.92 0.94
N ARG A 172 -17.39 -5.90 0.69
CA ARG A 172 -17.38 -4.64 1.45
C ARG A 172 -17.57 -3.43 0.55
N THR A 173 -18.23 -3.60 -0.59
CA THR A 173 -18.43 -2.53 -1.57
C THR A 173 -19.91 -2.33 -1.87
N ILE A 174 -20.35 -1.08 -1.85
CA ILE A 174 -21.67 -0.62 -2.25
C ILE A 174 -21.50 0.22 -3.52
N GLU A 175 -22.05 -0.23 -4.64
CA GLU A 175 -22.22 0.62 -5.82
C GLU A 175 -23.59 1.28 -5.73
N LEU A 176 -23.61 2.62 -5.81
CA LEU A 176 -24.85 3.39 -5.76
C LEU A 176 -25.74 3.05 -6.97
N PRO A 177 -27.08 3.12 -6.82
CA PRO A 177 -27.99 2.81 -7.90
C PRO A 177 -27.85 3.79 -9.06
N ASP A 178 -28.32 3.41 -10.25
CA ASP A 178 -28.34 4.28 -11.43
C ASP A 178 -29.18 5.54 -11.18
N PRO A 179 -28.59 6.76 -11.26
CA PRO A 179 -29.31 8.02 -11.04
C PRO A 179 -30.38 8.29 -12.10
N SER A 180 -30.33 7.61 -13.25
CA SER A 180 -31.29 7.74 -14.35
C SER A 180 -32.45 6.75 -14.30
N ALA A 181 -32.42 5.76 -13.38
CA ALA A 181 -33.44 4.72 -13.31
C ALA A 181 -34.80 5.25 -12.84
N SER A 182 -35.86 4.94 -13.61
CA SER A 182 -37.23 5.40 -13.38
C SER A 182 -37.95 4.69 -12.22
N SER A 183 -37.40 3.58 -11.71
CA SER A 183 -37.92 2.83 -10.56
C SER A 183 -36.87 2.67 -9.48
N ASN A 184 -36.56 3.75 -8.76
CA ASN A 184 -35.78 3.66 -7.51
C ASN A 184 -36.63 3.08 -6.36
N THR A 185 -37.17 1.87 -6.54
CA THR A 185 -37.80 1.11 -5.45
C THR A 185 -36.73 0.23 -4.81
N ALA A 186 -36.03 0.76 -3.81
CA ALA A 186 -35.20 -0.08 -2.95
C ALA A 186 -36.11 -1.10 -2.23
N PRO A 187 -35.73 -2.39 -2.15
CA PRO A 187 -36.40 -3.32 -1.26
C PRO A 187 -36.29 -2.79 0.17
N VAL A 188 -37.44 -2.62 0.82
CA VAL A 188 -37.58 -2.11 2.18
C VAL A 188 -36.92 -3.10 3.15
N ALA A 189 -35.64 -2.86 3.47
CA ALA A 189 -34.94 -3.52 4.56
C ALA A 189 -34.09 -2.48 5.30
N GLU A 190 -34.76 -1.71 6.17
CA GLU A 190 -34.22 -0.81 7.19
C GLU A 190 -33.32 0.35 6.71
N ALA A 191 -33.26 1.40 7.52
CA ALA A 191 -32.74 2.73 7.17
C ALA A 191 -31.20 2.80 7.17
N ALA A 192 -30.53 1.95 6.40
CA ALA A 192 -29.07 1.95 6.30
C ALA A 192 -28.56 3.12 5.43
N PRO A 193 -27.39 3.71 5.74
CA PRO A 193 -26.76 4.72 4.91
C PRO A 193 -26.57 4.28 3.44
N PHE A 194 -26.63 5.23 2.50
CA PHE A 194 -26.40 5.00 1.06
C PHE A 194 -27.44 4.13 0.33
N THR A 195 -28.60 3.86 0.95
CA THR A 195 -29.67 3.03 0.35
C THR A 195 -30.88 3.83 -0.17
N LYS A 196 -30.90 5.15 0.06
CA LYS A 196 -32.02 6.02 -0.33
C LYS A 196 -32.12 6.18 -1.85
N PRO A 197 -33.33 6.43 -2.39
CA PRO A 197 -33.49 6.70 -3.82
C PRO A 197 -32.91 8.06 -4.20
N TRP A 198 -32.46 8.20 -5.45
CA TRP A 198 -32.12 9.50 -6.03
C TRP A 198 -33.35 10.40 -6.14
N GLN A 199 -33.21 11.66 -5.75
CA GLN A 199 -34.23 12.71 -5.82
C GLN A 199 -33.62 14.04 -6.26
N PRO A 200 -34.33 14.86 -7.05
CA PRO A 200 -33.88 16.21 -7.34
C PRO A 200 -33.96 17.11 -6.11
N LEU A 201 -32.97 17.97 -5.92
CA LEU A 201 -32.99 19.06 -4.94
C LEU A 201 -33.17 20.38 -5.69
N ALA A 202 -34.42 20.80 -5.86
CA ALA A 202 -34.80 21.90 -6.73
C ALA A 202 -34.25 23.26 -6.24
N GLU A 203 -34.11 23.45 -4.93
CA GLU A 203 -33.62 24.68 -4.30
C GLU A 203 -32.21 25.03 -4.75
N LEU A 204 -31.37 24.00 -4.97
CA LEU A 204 -29.99 24.15 -5.44
C LEU A 204 -29.81 23.69 -6.90
N ARG A 205 -30.91 23.42 -7.62
CA ARG A 205 -30.92 22.95 -9.01
C ARG A 205 -30.09 21.68 -9.25
N LEU A 206 -30.05 20.78 -8.27
CA LEU A 206 -29.34 19.51 -8.38
C LEU A 206 -30.31 18.42 -8.88
N PRO A 207 -30.05 17.81 -10.05
CA PRO A 207 -31.02 16.91 -10.69
C PRO A 207 -31.13 15.54 -10.00
N ALA A 208 -30.05 15.05 -9.39
CA ALA A 208 -30.00 13.76 -8.72
C ALA A 208 -29.16 13.87 -7.45
N THR A 209 -29.84 13.76 -6.30
CA THR A 209 -29.25 13.77 -4.96
C THR A 209 -29.71 12.53 -4.19
N LEU A 210 -28.84 11.93 -3.40
CA LEU A 210 -29.13 10.79 -2.55
C LEU A 210 -28.80 11.14 -1.11
N ASP A 211 -29.82 11.19 -0.26
CA ASP A 211 -29.65 11.51 1.17
C ASP A 211 -29.04 10.32 1.91
N VAL A 212 -27.83 10.50 2.45
CA VAL A 212 -27.09 9.41 3.09
C VAL A 212 -27.78 8.94 4.36
N PHE A 213 -28.23 9.87 5.20
CA PHE A 213 -28.80 9.57 6.52
C PHE A 213 -30.32 9.69 6.58
N GLY A 214 -30.94 10.32 5.57
CA GLY A 214 -32.38 10.59 5.53
C GLY A 214 -32.81 11.82 6.34
N ASP A 215 -31.86 12.63 6.78
CA ASP A 215 -32.09 13.87 7.54
C ASP A 215 -31.63 15.14 6.78
N GLY A 216 -31.16 14.98 5.55
CA GLY A 216 -30.65 16.02 4.67
C GLY A 216 -29.33 16.65 5.11
N SER A 217 -28.61 16.06 6.06
CA SER A 217 -27.33 16.61 6.54
C SER A 217 -26.16 16.31 5.60
N LEU A 218 -26.20 15.19 4.87
CA LEU A 218 -25.20 14.78 3.89
C LEU A 218 -25.89 14.16 2.67
N LEU A 219 -25.66 14.72 1.50
CA LEU A 219 -26.21 14.24 0.23
C LEU A 219 -25.07 13.81 -0.70
N VAL A 220 -25.20 12.66 -1.36
CA VAL A 220 -24.39 12.30 -2.54
C VAL A 220 -25.03 12.92 -3.76
N ILE A 221 -24.22 13.51 -4.63
CA ILE A 221 -24.65 14.20 -5.84
C ILE A 221 -24.04 13.49 -7.05
N ASP A 222 -24.87 13.12 -8.02
CA ASP A 222 -24.38 12.62 -9.32
C ASP A 222 -23.65 13.75 -10.05
N ALA A 223 -22.39 13.53 -10.42
CA ALA A 223 -21.51 14.54 -11.00
C ALA A 223 -20.81 14.01 -12.26
N PRO A 224 -21.57 13.71 -13.34
CA PRO A 224 -21.04 13.03 -14.51
C PRO A 224 -20.09 13.94 -15.32
N GLY A 225 -19.23 13.29 -16.11
CA GLY A 225 -18.36 13.95 -17.08
C GLY A 225 -16.89 13.58 -16.91
N HIS A 226 -16.36 13.64 -15.70
CA HIS A 226 -14.95 13.32 -15.45
C HIS A 226 -14.64 11.84 -15.66
N LEU A 227 -15.33 10.96 -14.93
CA LEU A 227 -15.22 9.51 -15.05
C LEU A 227 -16.61 8.89 -14.83
N PRO A 228 -16.98 7.77 -15.48
CA PRO A 228 -18.20 7.04 -15.10
C PRO A 228 -18.21 6.71 -13.61
N GLY A 229 -19.35 6.95 -12.96
CA GLY A 229 -19.49 6.79 -11.51
C GLY A 229 -18.95 7.93 -10.66
N HIS A 230 -18.53 9.06 -11.26
CA HIS A 230 -18.07 10.23 -10.50
C HIS A 230 -19.21 10.86 -9.66
N VAL A 231 -18.99 10.97 -8.35
CA VAL A 231 -19.94 11.52 -7.37
C VAL A 231 -19.29 12.58 -6.48
N ASN A 232 -20.11 13.52 -6.03
CA ASN A 232 -19.72 14.61 -5.13
C ASN A 232 -20.53 14.55 -3.84
N LEU A 233 -20.10 15.25 -2.78
CA LEU A 233 -20.87 15.35 -1.53
C LEU A 233 -21.33 16.78 -1.27
N LEU A 234 -22.57 16.95 -0.87
CA LEU A 234 -23.12 18.20 -0.35
C LEU A 234 -23.42 18.04 1.15
N ALA A 235 -22.67 18.75 1.98
CA ALA A 235 -22.72 18.65 3.44
C ALA A 235 -23.32 19.92 4.05
N ARG A 236 -24.34 19.75 4.91
CA ARG A 236 -24.90 20.82 5.73
C ARG A 236 -24.10 20.93 7.02
N VAL A 237 -23.43 22.07 7.21
CA VAL A 237 -22.56 22.31 8.36
C VAL A 237 -23.07 23.50 9.17
N GLU A 238 -22.57 23.61 10.40
CA GLU A 238 -22.79 24.80 11.23
C GLU A 238 -22.18 26.04 10.56
N GLY A 239 -22.94 27.14 10.55
CA GLY A 239 -22.52 28.43 10.00
C GLY A 239 -22.12 29.43 11.08
N GLU A 240 -21.42 30.47 10.66
CA GLU A 240 -20.93 31.53 11.54
C GLU A 240 -21.99 32.63 11.65
N GLY A 241 -22.87 32.54 12.64
CA GLY A 241 -23.88 33.57 12.91
C GLY A 241 -24.30 33.63 14.39
N GLU A 242 -24.25 34.82 14.98
CA GLU A 242 -24.75 35.07 16.34
C GLU A 242 -26.28 35.25 16.32
N GLY A 243 -27.03 34.23 16.74
CA GLY A 243 -28.49 34.28 16.90
C GLY A 243 -29.09 32.95 17.40
N GLU A 244 -30.29 32.99 18.00
CA GLU A 244 -30.97 31.80 18.56
C GLU A 244 -31.33 30.71 17.51
N ASP A 245 -31.27 31.07 16.22
CA ASP A 245 -31.51 30.22 15.04
C ASP A 245 -30.21 29.90 14.27
N GLY A 246 -29.12 29.53 14.98
CA GLY A 246 -27.78 29.25 14.42
C GLY A 246 -27.77 28.86 12.94
N ALA A 247 -27.31 29.78 12.08
CA ALA A 247 -27.43 29.64 10.64
C ALA A 247 -26.64 28.41 10.17
N THR A 248 -27.24 27.57 9.34
CA THR A 248 -26.49 26.49 8.66
C THR A 248 -25.96 26.99 7.33
N ARG A 249 -24.87 26.40 6.86
CA ARG A 249 -24.32 26.64 5.52
C ARG A 249 -24.03 25.32 4.82
N TRP A 250 -23.82 25.38 3.51
CA TRP A 250 -23.50 24.23 2.69
C TRP A 250 -22.04 24.23 2.26
N VAL A 251 -21.42 23.05 2.31
CA VAL A 251 -20.10 22.77 1.74
C VAL A 251 -20.27 21.69 0.68
N TYR A 252 -19.76 21.93 -0.52
CA TYR A 252 -19.82 21.03 -1.66
C TYR A 252 -18.42 20.48 -1.96
N LEU A 253 -18.21 19.20 -1.67
CA LEU A 253 -16.96 18.49 -1.92
C LEU A 253 -17.03 17.92 -3.34
N ALA A 254 -16.29 18.55 -4.25
CA ALA A 254 -16.55 18.46 -5.67
C ALA A 254 -15.69 17.43 -6.43
N GLY A 255 -14.80 16.72 -5.74
CA GLY A 255 -13.87 15.76 -6.36
C GLY A 255 -13.14 16.38 -7.55
N ASP A 256 -13.17 15.66 -8.68
CA ASP A 256 -12.58 16.03 -9.96
C ASP A 256 -13.61 16.58 -10.96
N ALA A 257 -14.74 17.11 -10.46
CA ALA A 257 -15.66 17.88 -11.29
C ALA A 257 -14.95 19.05 -11.98
N CYS A 258 -13.91 19.61 -11.34
CA CYS A 258 -13.04 20.62 -11.92
C CYS A 258 -11.65 20.57 -11.29
N HIS A 259 -10.59 20.58 -12.10
CA HIS A 259 -9.20 20.50 -11.63
C HIS A 259 -8.57 21.86 -11.32
N ASP A 260 -9.16 22.96 -11.78
CA ASP A 260 -8.58 24.29 -11.64
C ASP A 260 -9.66 25.39 -11.52
N ARG A 261 -9.55 26.20 -10.46
CA ARG A 261 -10.48 27.30 -10.15
C ARG A 261 -10.63 28.32 -11.28
N ARG A 262 -9.61 28.50 -12.10
CA ARG A 262 -9.64 29.40 -13.27
C ARG A 262 -10.62 28.90 -14.33
N ILE A 263 -10.89 27.59 -14.42
CA ILE A 263 -11.93 27.03 -15.28
C ILE A 263 -13.31 27.38 -14.72
N LEU A 264 -13.51 27.19 -13.41
CA LEU A 264 -14.78 27.53 -12.76
C LEU A 264 -15.14 29.01 -12.96
N ARG A 265 -14.17 29.92 -12.80
CA ARG A 265 -14.33 31.37 -13.01
C ARG A 265 -14.42 31.80 -14.48
N GLY A 266 -14.23 30.89 -15.43
CA GLY A 266 -14.23 31.20 -16.87
C GLY A 266 -12.97 31.93 -17.37
N GLU A 267 -11.90 31.96 -16.58
CA GLU A 267 -10.61 32.56 -16.93
C GLU A 267 -9.77 31.65 -17.81
N ARG A 268 -10.01 30.33 -17.74
CA ARG A 268 -9.39 29.27 -18.54
C ARG A 268 -10.45 28.28 -19.02
N ARG A 269 -10.08 27.47 -20.00
CA ARG A 269 -10.88 26.35 -20.51
C ARG A 269 -10.23 25.03 -20.14
N ILE A 270 -11.00 23.95 -20.17
CA ILE A 270 -10.48 22.58 -20.07
C ILE A 270 -9.41 22.36 -21.14
N GLY A 271 -8.27 21.81 -20.72
CA GLY A 271 -7.16 21.47 -21.60
C GLY A 271 -7.44 20.25 -22.48
N GLU A 272 -6.96 20.29 -23.71
CA GLU A 272 -6.96 19.16 -24.65
C GLU A 272 -5.57 19.00 -25.24
N TRP A 273 -5.09 17.76 -25.28
CA TRP A 273 -3.77 17.44 -25.86
C TRP A 273 -3.91 16.35 -26.91
N ARG A 274 -2.83 16.07 -27.65
CA ARG A 274 -2.78 14.94 -28.57
C ARG A 274 -1.95 13.82 -27.98
N ASP A 275 -2.45 12.59 -28.02
CA ASP A 275 -1.66 11.41 -27.68
C ASP A 275 -0.61 11.10 -28.76
N ALA A 276 0.20 10.06 -28.52
CA ALA A 276 1.22 9.58 -29.47
C ALA A 276 0.65 9.12 -30.83
N HIS A 277 -0.66 8.89 -30.91
CA HIS A 277 -1.37 8.49 -32.13
C HIS A 277 -2.10 9.68 -32.79
N GLY A 278 -1.93 10.89 -32.26
CA GLY A 278 -2.55 12.12 -32.76
C GLY A 278 -4.02 12.31 -32.40
N GLN A 279 -4.60 11.44 -31.55
CA GLN A 279 -5.97 11.58 -31.07
C GLN A 279 -6.06 12.69 -30.04
N VAL A 280 -7.15 13.47 -30.08
CA VAL A 280 -7.41 14.50 -29.07
C VAL A 280 -7.86 13.81 -27.77
N CYS A 281 -7.16 14.10 -26.69
CA CYS A 281 -7.42 13.60 -25.35
C CYS A 281 -7.88 14.74 -24.44
N CYS A 282 -8.65 14.37 -23.43
CA CYS A 282 -9.15 15.23 -22.36
C CYS A 282 -9.00 14.46 -21.05
N ILE A 283 -8.86 15.17 -19.92
CA ILE A 283 -8.87 14.54 -18.59
C ILE A 283 -10.27 14.06 -18.19
N HIS A 284 -11.32 14.60 -18.82
CA HIS A 284 -12.70 14.19 -18.63
C HIS A 284 -13.13 13.23 -19.74
N ALA A 285 -13.74 12.10 -19.36
CA ALA A 285 -14.26 11.08 -20.27
C ALA A 285 -15.39 11.62 -21.19
N ASP A 286 -16.25 12.48 -20.65
CA ASP A 286 -17.31 13.19 -21.39
C ASP A 286 -17.21 14.68 -21.09
N ARG A 287 -16.49 15.40 -21.95
CA ARG A 287 -16.23 16.83 -21.80
C ARG A 287 -17.52 17.67 -21.75
N PRO A 288 -18.50 17.53 -22.68
CA PRO A 288 -19.75 18.30 -22.59
C PRO A 288 -20.50 18.10 -21.26
N ARG A 289 -20.53 16.88 -20.72
CA ARG A 289 -21.12 16.65 -19.39
C ARG A 289 -20.27 17.26 -18.27
N ALA A 290 -18.95 17.20 -18.36
CA ALA A 290 -18.06 17.85 -17.39
C ALA A 290 -18.26 19.37 -17.37
N GLU A 291 -18.38 20.01 -18.53
CA GLU A 291 -18.69 21.45 -18.64
C GLU A 291 -20.05 21.78 -18.00
N ALA A 292 -21.08 20.96 -18.21
CA ALA A 292 -22.38 21.12 -17.56
C ALA A 292 -22.30 20.95 -16.02
N THR A 293 -21.50 19.99 -15.54
CA THR A 293 -21.24 19.80 -14.11
C THR A 293 -20.49 21.00 -13.53
N ILE A 294 -19.48 21.55 -14.21
CA ILE A 294 -18.77 22.76 -13.80
C ILE A 294 -19.73 23.96 -13.71
N ASP A 295 -20.63 24.11 -14.68
CA ASP A 295 -21.64 25.17 -14.67
C ASP A 295 -22.63 25.02 -13.50
N MET A 296 -22.99 23.78 -13.14
CA MET A 296 -23.78 23.50 -11.95
C MET A 296 -23.02 23.90 -10.67
N VAL A 297 -21.73 23.56 -10.55
CA VAL A 297 -20.89 23.97 -9.40
C VAL A 297 -20.79 25.50 -9.31
N ARG A 298 -20.65 26.19 -10.44
CA ARG A 298 -20.67 27.66 -10.47
C ARG A 298 -21.98 28.22 -9.92
N GLY A 299 -23.11 27.63 -10.31
CA GLY A 299 -24.43 28.00 -9.78
C GLY A 299 -24.58 27.76 -8.28
N LEU A 300 -23.91 26.75 -7.73
CA LEU A 300 -23.86 26.52 -6.27
C LEU A 300 -23.09 27.64 -5.56
N GLU A 301 -21.92 28.04 -6.07
CA GLU A 301 -21.15 29.14 -5.48
C GLU A 301 -21.91 30.48 -5.53
N GLU A 302 -22.60 30.76 -6.64
CA GLU A 302 -23.49 31.92 -6.78
C GLU A 302 -24.64 31.89 -5.76
N ALA A 303 -25.10 30.70 -5.36
CA ALA A 303 -26.11 30.49 -4.33
C ALA A 303 -25.54 30.50 -2.89
N GLY A 304 -24.24 30.78 -2.71
CA GLY A 304 -23.59 30.87 -1.40
C GLY A 304 -23.13 29.52 -0.83
N VAL A 305 -23.09 28.46 -1.63
CA VAL A 305 -22.50 27.17 -1.24
C VAL A 305 -20.99 27.26 -1.40
N GLU A 306 -20.23 26.82 -0.40
CA GLU A 306 -18.77 26.73 -0.51
C GLU A 306 -18.39 25.46 -1.30
N ALA A 307 -17.91 25.59 -2.54
CA ALA A 307 -17.36 24.44 -3.27
C ALA A 307 -15.87 24.25 -2.96
N VAL A 308 -15.40 23.00 -2.89
CA VAL A 308 -13.98 22.63 -2.71
C VAL A 308 -13.65 21.47 -3.64
N PHE A 309 -12.65 21.64 -4.51
CA PHE A 309 -12.17 20.59 -5.43
C PHE A 309 -11.07 19.75 -4.80
N ALA A 310 -10.83 18.54 -5.33
CA ALA A 310 -9.76 17.68 -4.82
C ALA A 310 -8.36 18.31 -4.99
N HIS A 311 -8.15 19.06 -6.08
CA HIS A 311 -6.88 19.69 -6.43
C HIS A 311 -6.84 21.21 -6.20
N ASP A 312 -7.61 21.69 -5.23
CA ASP A 312 -7.81 23.11 -4.99
C ASP A 312 -6.66 23.77 -4.22
N VAL A 313 -5.65 24.21 -4.97
CA VAL A 313 -4.47 24.91 -4.43
C VAL A 313 -4.85 26.23 -3.74
N GLU A 314 -5.85 26.95 -4.26
CA GLU A 314 -6.28 28.22 -3.67
C GLU A 314 -6.94 27.98 -2.31
N TRP A 315 -7.79 26.95 -2.20
CA TRP A 315 -8.44 26.60 -0.94
C TRP A 315 -7.45 26.08 0.10
N GLU A 316 -6.55 25.17 -0.29
CA GLU A 316 -5.57 24.59 0.64
C GLU A 316 -4.63 25.66 1.22
N LYS A 317 -4.16 26.60 0.39
CA LYS A 317 -3.18 27.62 0.80
C LYS A 317 -3.79 28.82 1.51
N ASP A 318 -5.11 28.94 1.53
CA ASP A 318 -5.77 30.01 2.28
C ASP A 318 -5.56 29.81 3.79
N GLU A 319 -4.99 30.83 4.45
CA GLU A 319 -4.70 30.79 5.89
C GLU A 319 -5.95 30.52 6.72
N LYS A 320 -7.13 30.97 6.25
CA LYS A 320 -8.41 30.75 6.95
C LYS A 320 -8.80 29.27 7.02
N ASN A 321 -8.26 28.45 6.14
CA ASN A 321 -8.60 27.02 6.04
C ASN A 321 -7.63 26.12 6.83
N GLN A 322 -6.50 26.64 7.31
CA GLN A 322 -5.51 25.81 8.05
C GLN A 322 -6.11 25.16 9.30
N GLY A 323 -7.00 25.87 10.00
CA GLY A 323 -7.72 25.36 11.17
C GLY A 323 -8.83 24.33 10.84
N ARG A 324 -9.11 24.08 9.55
CA ARG A 324 -10.15 23.15 9.09
C ARG A 324 -9.60 21.76 8.77
N PHE A 325 -8.28 21.58 8.81
CA PHE A 325 -7.67 20.26 8.74
C PHE A 325 -7.88 19.50 10.04
N PHE A 326 -8.16 18.21 9.92
CA PHE A 326 -8.41 17.38 11.10
C PHE A 326 -7.17 17.32 12.00
N GLY A 327 -7.37 17.56 13.30
CA GLY A 327 -6.29 17.65 14.29
C GLY A 327 -5.53 18.99 14.31
N ALA A 328 -5.93 19.99 13.51
CA ALA A 328 -5.35 21.33 13.61
C ALA A 328 -5.56 21.92 15.02
N GLY A 329 -4.48 22.39 15.64
CA GLY A 329 -4.49 22.94 17.01
C GLY A 329 -4.26 21.93 18.14
N VAL A 330 -4.05 20.65 17.85
CA VAL A 330 -3.59 19.67 18.84
C VAL A 330 -2.06 19.76 18.96
N GLU A 331 -1.56 20.50 19.95
CA GLU A 331 -0.12 20.49 20.31
C GLU A 331 0.26 19.11 20.89
N HIS A 332 0.64 18.18 20.03
CA HIS A 332 1.43 17.04 20.47
C HIS A 332 2.88 17.51 20.65
N GLY A 333 3.27 17.74 21.90
CA GLY A 333 4.66 17.95 22.27
C GLY A 333 5.52 16.82 21.71
N LEU A 334 6.34 17.14 20.71
CA LEU A 334 7.44 16.29 20.29
C LEU A 334 8.41 16.19 21.48
N PRO A 335 8.70 15.00 22.04
CA PRO A 335 9.78 14.88 22.99
C PRO A 335 11.09 14.92 22.23
N ASN A 336 11.64 16.13 22.15
CA ASN A 336 13.06 16.34 21.99
C ASN A 336 13.71 16.01 23.35
N THR A 337 14.36 14.85 23.53
CA THR A 337 15.46 14.69 24.49
C THR A 337 16.14 13.31 24.44
N ALA A 338 17.46 13.39 24.30
CA ALA A 338 18.48 12.62 24.95
C ALA A 338 18.07 11.77 26.18
N VAL A 339 18.73 10.61 26.25
CA VAL A 339 18.94 9.68 27.37
C VAL A 339 18.79 10.30 28.76
N SER A 340 17.88 9.75 29.57
CA SER A 340 18.03 9.67 31.03
C SER A 340 17.16 8.55 31.60
N VAL A 341 17.82 7.60 32.26
CA VAL A 341 17.28 6.45 33.00
C VAL A 341 16.58 6.91 34.28
N ILE A 342 15.31 6.55 34.52
CA ILE A 342 14.72 6.36 35.87
C ILE A 342 13.59 5.29 35.79
N HIS A 343 13.63 4.30 36.70
CA HIS A 343 12.64 3.22 36.90
C HIS A 343 11.72 3.54 38.11
N PRO A 344 10.69 2.72 38.45
CA PRO A 344 9.27 3.07 38.38
C PRO A 344 8.59 3.31 39.76
N ALA A 345 7.33 3.77 39.74
CA ALA A 345 6.41 3.62 40.89
C ALA A 345 4.99 3.18 40.44
N PHE A 346 4.48 2.19 41.17
CA PHE A 346 3.25 1.43 40.98
C PHE A 346 1.95 2.21 41.23
N GLY A 347 0.85 1.74 40.61
CA GLY A 347 -0.51 2.00 41.09
C GLY A 347 -1.64 1.68 40.11
N ALA A 348 -1.91 0.40 39.82
CA ALA A 348 -3.09 -0.04 39.08
C ALA A 348 -3.89 -1.07 39.87
N HIS A 349 -5.04 -0.68 40.43
CA HIS A 349 -6.12 -1.60 40.79
C HIS A 349 -7.42 -0.80 40.95
N THR A 350 -8.36 -0.94 39.99
CA THR A 350 -9.82 -1.06 40.19
C THR A 350 -10.61 -0.78 38.90
N ALA A 351 -10.54 -1.67 37.91
CA ALA A 351 -11.47 -1.64 36.76
C ALA A 351 -11.91 -3.04 36.29
N GLN A 352 -11.08 -4.08 36.49
CA GLN A 352 -11.38 -5.44 36.02
C GLN A 352 -12.50 -6.18 36.79
N ALA A 353 -12.92 -5.70 37.96
CA ALA A 353 -13.89 -6.43 38.80
C ALA A 353 -15.37 -6.29 38.35
N ARG A 354 -15.73 -5.28 37.54
CA ARG A 354 -17.14 -5.05 37.13
C ARG A 354 -17.55 -5.76 35.83
N LEU A 355 -16.62 -6.02 34.91
CA LEU A 355 -16.93 -6.64 33.62
C LEU A 355 -17.20 -8.14 33.70
N ARG A 356 -16.64 -8.84 34.70
CA ARG A 356 -16.80 -10.30 34.88
C ARG A 356 -18.20 -10.77 35.28
N ARG A 357 -19.09 -9.87 35.71
CA ARG A 357 -20.46 -10.23 36.16
C ARG A 357 -21.52 -10.16 35.06
N LEU A 358 -21.25 -9.51 33.93
CA LEU A 358 -22.29 -9.19 32.93
C LEU A 358 -22.29 -10.11 31.70
N PHE A 359 -21.17 -10.78 31.38
CA PHE A 359 -21.07 -11.62 30.18
C PHE A 359 -20.28 -12.91 30.44
N PRO A 360 -20.90 -13.97 30.99
CA PRO A 360 -20.22 -15.24 31.28
C PRO A 360 -19.86 -16.06 30.02
N HIS A 361 -20.43 -15.70 28.86
CA HIS A 361 -20.36 -16.51 27.63
C HIS A 361 -19.34 -15.98 26.60
N LEU A 362 -18.80 -14.78 26.83
CA LEU A 362 -17.77 -14.13 25.98
C LEU A 362 -16.34 -14.45 26.43
N PHE A 363 -16.18 -15.28 27.46
CA PHE A 363 -14.88 -15.77 27.93
C PHE A 363 -14.85 -17.29 27.80
N TRP A 364 -14.09 -17.80 26.83
CA TRP A 364 -13.61 -19.19 26.83
C TRP A 364 -12.80 -19.40 28.12
N PRO A 365 -12.81 -20.59 28.75
CA PRO A 365 -12.20 -20.77 30.07
C PRO A 365 -10.75 -20.31 30.07
N HIS A 366 -10.47 -19.25 30.84
CA HIS A 366 -9.13 -18.98 31.30
C HIS A 366 -8.76 -20.12 32.25
N THR A 367 -8.08 -21.13 31.73
CA THR A 367 -7.07 -21.80 32.53
C THR A 367 -6.11 -20.70 32.95
N THR A 368 -6.05 -20.43 34.25
CA THR A 368 -4.98 -19.64 34.85
C THR A 368 -3.67 -20.33 34.45
N VAL A 369 -2.97 -19.80 33.44
CA VAL A 369 -1.60 -20.22 33.17
C VAL A 369 -0.78 -19.60 34.27
N THR A 370 -0.55 -20.39 35.32
CA THR A 370 0.60 -20.25 36.18
C THR A 370 1.83 -20.11 35.30
N MET A 371 2.68 -19.12 35.57
CA MET A 371 4.02 -19.01 34.99
C MET A 371 4.86 -20.20 35.45
N ALA A 372 4.72 -21.26 34.69
CA ALA A 372 5.53 -22.45 34.52
C ALA A 372 4.68 -23.30 33.56
N ALA A 373 5.03 -23.35 32.27
CA ALA A 373 4.45 -24.38 31.42
C ALA A 373 4.74 -25.73 32.10
N ASP A 374 3.71 -26.51 32.41
CA ASP A 374 3.85 -27.86 32.97
C ASP A 374 4.91 -28.62 32.14
N GLU A 375 5.81 -29.37 32.80
CA GLU A 375 6.86 -30.15 32.13
C GLU A 375 6.24 -31.03 31.02
N GLN A 376 5.02 -31.51 31.25
CA GLN A 376 4.24 -32.27 30.28
C GLN A 376 3.85 -31.46 29.04
N THR A 377 3.52 -30.17 29.17
CA THR A 377 3.19 -29.27 28.05
C THR A 377 4.43 -28.90 27.25
N THR A 378 5.55 -28.61 27.94
CA THR A 378 6.84 -28.34 27.30
C THR A 378 7.32 -29.55 26.51
N GLN A 379 7.22 -30.75 27.07
CA GLN A 379 7.58 -31.98 26.37
C GLN A 379 6.71 -32.21 25.13
N GLN A 380 5.39 -31.98 25.22
CA GLN A 380 4.47 -32.10 24.08
C GLN A 380 4.84 -31.14 22.93
N GLN A 381 5.31 -29.94 23.24
CA GLN A 381 5.79 -28.98 22.24
C GLN A 381 7.11 -29.42 21.59
N ARG A 382 8.04 -30.01 22.36
CA ARG A 382 9.29 -30.60 21.81
C ARG A 382 9.01 -31.80 20.91
N ASP A 383 8.04 -32.64 21.27
CA ASP A 383 7.62 -33.77 20.45
C ASP A 383 6.99 -33.29 19.15
N THR A 384 6.21 -32.21 19.22
CA THR A 384 5.60 -31.58 18.04
C THR A 384 6.65 -30.96 17.13
N PHE A 385 7.64 -30.26 17.68
CA PHE A 385 8.80 -29.78 16.92
C PHE A 385 9.50 -30.93 16.21
N THR A 386 9.86 -31.99 16.95
CA THR A 386 10.60 -33.13 16.41
C THR A 386 9.85 -33.80 15.27
N ARG A 387 8.53 -33.95 15.41
CA ARG A 387 7.67 -34.54 14.37
C ARG A 387 7.63 -33.70 13.10
N ARG A 388 7.52 -32.36 13.23
CA ARG A 388 7.29 -31.46 12.09
C ARG A 388 8.58 -30.99 11.43
N LEU A 389 9.62 -30.71 12.20
CA LEU A 389 10.89 -30.11 11.75
C LEU A 389 12.10 -31.04 11.87
N GLY A 390 11.95 -32.17 12.57
CA GLY A 390 13.04 -33.11 12.85
C GLY A 390 13.87 -32.71 14.06
N ALA A 391 14.36 -33.70 14.81
CA ALA A 391 15.12 -33.47 16.04
C ALA A 391 16.39 -32.63 15.80
N ASP A 392 17.08 -32.86 14.67
CA ASP A 392 18.35 -32.22 14.32
C ASP A 392 18.23 -30.72 14.04
N ALA A 393 17.02 -30.19 13.83
CA ALA A 393 16.78 -28.76 13.65
C ALA A 393 16.68 -27.99 14.98
N PHE A 394 16.59 -28.69 16.12
CA PHE A 394 16.41 -28.07 17.42
C PHE A 394 17.75 -27.55 17.95
N HIS A 395 17.85 -26.23 18.14
CA HIS A 395 19.05 -25.54 18.64
C HIS A 395 18.72 -24.57 19.77
N ASP A 396 19.72 -23.92 20.36
CA ASP A 396 19.57 -23.09 21.56
C ASP A 396 18.56 -21.94 21.40
N GLY A 397 18.49 -21.32 20.21
CA GLY A 397 17.43 -20.36 19.87
C GLY A 397 16.02 -20.92 20.06
N TRP A 398 15.73 -22.10 19.52
CA TRP A 398 14.44 -22.79 19.72
C TRP A 398 14.19 -23.17 21.17
N ALA A 399 15.22 -23.64 21.88
CA ALA A 399 15.12 -23.97 23.30
C ALA A 399 14.78 -22.75 24.16
N SER A 400 15.41 -21.61 23.86
CA SER A 400 15.20 -20.34 24.58
C SER A 400 13.83 -19.76 24.27
N ILE A 401 13.36 -19.82 23.02
CA ILE A 401 12.00 -19.38 22.67
C ILE A 401 10.96 -20.27 23.35
N LEU A 402 11.15 -21.59 23.38
CA LEU A 402 10.25 -22.51 24.08
C LEU A 402 10.14 -22.17 25.57
N ALA A 403 11.26 -21.83 26.20
CA ALA A 403 11.28 -21.46 27.62
C ALA A 403 10.63 -20.09 27.88
N LEU A 404 10.95 -19.08 27.06
CA LEU A 404 10.50 -17.70 27.27
C LEU A 404 9.09 -17.41 26.74
N SER A 405 8.66 -18.09 25.68
CA SER A 405 7.34 -17.89 25.06
C SER A 405 6.86 -19.16 24.32
N PRO A 406 6.25 -20.11 25.04
CA PRO A 406 5.67 -21.33 24.47
C PRO A 406 4.69 -21.09 23.32
N GLU A 407 3.90 -20.01 23.39
CA GLU A 407 2.93 -19.66 22.35
C GLU A 407 3.63 -19.22 21.06
N PHE A 408 4.65 -18.35 21.19
CA PHE A 408 5.44 -17.91 20.05
C PHE A 408 6.27 -19.05 19.47
N PHE A 409 6.80 -19.94 20.31
CA PHE A 409 7.44 -21.19 19.87
C PHE A 409 6.48 -22.00 18.98
N SER A 410 5.27 -22.27 19.46
CA SER A 410 4.28 -23.07 18.73
C SER A 410 3.88 -22.45 17.38
N ALA A 411 3.70 -21.13 17.35
CA ALA A 411 3.42 -20.39 16.12
C ALA A 411 4.61 -20.46 15.14
N SER A 412 5.83 -20.28 15.64
CA SER A 412 7.06 -20.33 14.86
C SER A 412 7.31 -21.72 14.26
N VAL A 413 7.07 -22.79 15.03
CA VAL A 413 7.12 -24.17 14.52
C VAL A 413 6.09 -24.37 13.41
N SER A 414 4.89 -23.80 13.57
CA SER A 414 3.83 -23.94 12.58
C SER A 414 4.18 -23.24 11.28
N LEU A 415 4.76 -22.05 11.34
CA LEU A 415 5.24 -21.31 10.18
C LEU A 415 6.38 -22.07 9.47
N SER A 416 7.41 -22.47 10.20
CA SER A 416 8.58 -23.19 9.66
C SER A 416 8.25 -24.55 9.04
N ALA A 417 7.15 -25.17 9.47
CA ALA A 417 6.75 -26.48 8.96
C ALA A 417 6.03 -26.43 7.61
N VAL A 418 5.52 -25.26 7.18
CA VAL A 418 4.70 -25.16 5.96
C VAL A 418 5.44 -25.62 4.69
N PRO A 419 6.65 -25.10 4.37
CA PRO A 419 7.39 -25.57 3.19
C PRO A 419 7.66 -27.07 3.27
N ARG A 420 7.95 -27.53 4.49
CA ARG A 420 8.25 -28.93 4.75
C ARG A 420 7.04 -29.83 4.48
N GLU A 421 5.85 -29.43 4.90
CA GLU A 421 4.61 -30.19 4.74
C GLU A 421 4.09 -30.17 3.30
N LYS A 422 4.27 -29.07 2.57
CA LYS A 422 3.91 -28.96 1.15
C LYS A 422 4.81 -29.80 0.26
N GLY A 423 6.13 -29.68 0.44
CA GLY A 423 7.12 -30.51 -0.26
C GLY A 423 7.07 -30.38 -1.78
N HIS A 424 6.83 -29.17 -2.29
CA HIS A 424 6.96 -28.88 -3.72
C HIS A 424 8.43 -28.92 -4.16
N LEU A 425 9.36 -28.54 -3.28
CA LEU A 425 10.78 -28.77 -3.42
C LEU A 425 11.21 -30.02 -2.62
N SER A 426 12.25 -30.69 -3.10
CA SER A 426 12.85 -31.80 -2.35
C SER A 426 13.49 -31.28 -1.05
N ARG A 427 13.68 -32.15 -0.05
CA ARG A 427 14.34 -31.76 1.21
C ARG A 427 15.74 -31.18 1.00
N LYS A 428 16.46 -31.73 0.02
CA LYS A 428 17.76 -31.23 -0.42
C LYS A 428 17.63 -29.79 -0.94
N ASP A 429 16.69 -29.55 -1.86
CA ASP A 429 16.52 -28.23 -2.49
C ASP A 429 16.02 -27.19 -1.49
N GLN A 430 15.11 -27.56 -0.57
CA GLN A 430 14.69 -26.69 0.53
C GLN A 430 15.88 -26.23 1.38
N ALA A 431 16.82 -27.14 1.66
CA ALA A 431 18.03 -26.81 2.41
C ALA A 431 19.01 -25.94 1.60
N LEU A 432 19.15 -26.18 0.28
CA LEU A 432 19.98 -25.34 -0.60
C LEU A 432 19.42 -23.92 -0.73
N VAL A 433 18.09 -23.77 -0.79
CA VAL A 433 17.41 -22.45 -0.78
C VAL A 433 17.64 -21.73 0.54
N GLY A 434 17.46 -22.41 1.68
CA GLY A 434 17.76 -21.83 3.00
C GLY A 434 19.23 -21.40 3.13
N LEU A 435 20.16 -22.21 2.60
CA LEU A 435 21.57 -21.87 2.55
C LEU A 435 21.83 -20.60 1.72
N ALA A 436 21.15 -20.43 0.58
CA ALA A 436 21.27 -19.23 -0.25
C ALA A 436 20.85 -17.96 0.53
N VAL A 437 19.73 -18.03 1.26
CA VAL A 437 19.22 -16.93 2.08
C VAL A 437 20.22 -16.57 3.18
N ASP A 438 20.71 -17.57 3.94
CA ASP A 438 21.59 -17.33 5.08
C ASP A 438 23.02 -16.96 4.73
N SER A 439 23.50 -17.36 3.55
CA SER A 439 24.83 -17.00 3.05
C SER A 439 24.85 -15.71 2.23
N ALA A 440 23.70 -15.13 1.90
CA ALA A 440 23.61 -13.86 1.19
C ALA A 440 24.31 -12.74 1.97
N ALA A 441 25.07 -11.90 1.26
CA ALA A 441 25.87 -10.82 1.87
C ALA A 441 25.04 -9.79 2.66
N THR A 442 23.74 -9.68 2.36
CA THR A 442 22.77 -8.81 3.06
C THR A 442 22.26 -9.39 4.37
N HIS A 443 22.54 -10.67 4.66
CA HIS A 443 22.02 -11.36 5.84
C HIS A 443 23.12 -12.03 6.68
N LEU A 444 23.97 -12.86 6.05
CA LEU A 444 25.16 -13.48 6.67
C LEU A 444 24.91 -14.15 8.03
N TYR A 445 23.84 -14.93 8.14
CA TYR A 445 23.46 -15.59 9.38
C TYR A 445 24.17 -16.93 9.55
N ALA A 446 25.36 -16.91 10.14
CA ALA A 446 26.24 -18.07 10.28
C ALA A 446 25.61 -19.33 10.94
N PRO A 447 24.75 -19.23 11.98
CA PRO A 447 24.06 -20.41 12.51
C PRO A 447 23.16 -21.09 11.47
N GLY A 448 22.43 -20.30 10.69
CA GLY A 448 21.56 -20.79 9.62
C GLY A 448 22.34 -21.41 8.45
N VAL A 449 23.46 -20.79 8.04
CA VAL A 449 24.41 -21.37 7.07
C VAL A 449 24.86 -22.77 7.51
N ARG A 450 25.24 -22.94 8.78
CA ARG A 450 25.63 -24.26 9.31
C ARG A 450 24.47 -25.25 9.30
N ALA A 451 23.28 -24.82 9.73
CA ALA A 451 22.11 -25.68 9.82
C ALA A 451 21.66 -26.18 8.44
N HIS A 452 21.54 -25.27 7.46
CA HIS A 452 21.11 -25.61 6.11
C HIS A 452 22.17 -26.39 5.32
N ALA A 453 23.46 -26.07 5.47
CA ALA A 453 24.52 -26.88 4.86
C ALA A 453 24.51 -28.32 5.41
N ALA A 454 24.38 -28.50 6.73
CA ALA A 454 24.29 -29.82 7.34
C ALA A 454 23.02 -30.58 6.90
N ALA A 455 21.89 -29.89 6.78
CA ALA A 455 20.64 -30.48 6.28
C ALA A 455 20.77 -30.93 4.82
N ALA A 456 21.34 -30.09 3.95
CA ALA A 456 21.55 -30.43 2.54
C ALA A 456 22.45 -31.68 2.40
N LEU A 457 23.55 -31.77 3.15
CA LEU A 457 24.44 -32.94 3.14
C LEU A 457 23.73 -34.22 3.61
N ARG A 458 22.89 -34.15 4.65
CA ARG A 458 22.10 -35.30 5.12
C ARG A 458 21.13 -35.80 4.05
N GLU A 459 20.57 -34.88 3.26
CA GLU A 459 19.65 -35.18 2.16
C GLU A 459 20.38 -35.52 0.84
N GLY A 460 21.70 -35.75 0.91
CA GLY A 460 22.50 -36.23 -0.20
C GLY A 460 23.07 -35.16 -1.12
N ALA A 461 23.05 -33.87 -0.72
CA ALA A 461 23.80 -32.85 -1.43
C ALA A 461 25.31 -33.12 -1.35
N THR A 462 26.00 -32.80 -2.43
CA THR A 462 27.46 -32.82 -2.51
C THR A 462 28.04 -31.50 -2.04
N VAL A 463 29.31 -31.50 -1.61
CA VAL A 463 30.04 -30.26 -1.28
C VAL A 463 30.07 -29.30 -2.48
N ALA A 464 30.14 -29.84 -3.70
CA ALA A 464 30.11 -29.04 -4.91
C ALA A 464 28.79 -28.27 -5.07
N GLU A 465 27.64 -28.86 -4.74
CA GLU A 465 26.34 -28.18 -4.78
C GLU A 465 26.28 -27.05 -3.74
N LEU A 466 26.77 -27.29 -2.52
CA LEU A 466 26.83 -26.25 -1.48
C LEU A 466 27.72 -25.08 -1.90
N VAL A 467 28.91 -25.35 -2.45
CA VAL A 467 29.82 -24.31 -2.94
C VAL A 467 29.19 -23.54 -4.09
N GLU A 468 28.50 -24.20 -5.01
CA GLU A 468 27.83 -23.54 -6.11
C GLU A 468 26.68 -22.63 -5.65
N VAL A 469 25.92 -23.00 -4.61
CA VAL A 469 24.95 -22.10 -3.97
C VAL A 469 25.62 -20.82 -3.46
N VAL A 470 26.77 -20.95 -2.79
CA VAL A 470 27.53 -19.80 -2.26
C VAL A 470 28.10 -18.93 -3.39
N GLU A 471 28.61 -19.54 -4.46
CA GLU A 471 29.06 -18.81 -5.66
C GLU A 471 27.92 -17.98 -6.28
N LEU A 472 26.73 -18.58 -6.41
CA LEU A 472 25.54 -17.90 -6.92
C LEU A 472 25.11 -16.75 -5.99
N ALA A 473 25.01 -16.98 -4.68
CA ALA A 473 24.64 -15.96 -3.69
C ALA A 473 25.65 -14.79 -3.63
N SER A 474 26.93 -15.08 -3.91
CA SER A 474 27.99 -14.05 -3.95
C SER A 474 27.85 -13.07 -5.12
N THR A 475 27.00 -13.37 -6.12
CA THR A 475 26.73 -12.43 -7.22
C THR A 475 25.87 -11.23 -6.81
N LEU A 476 25.19 -11.31 -5.67
CA LEU A 476 24.29 -10.26 -5.15
C LEU A 476 24.93 -8.86 -5.15
N GLY A 477 26.23 -8.76 -4.84
CA GLY A 477 26.95 -7.49 -4.76
C GLY A 477 26.89 -6.63 -6.03
N ILE A 478 26.63 -7.23 -7.20
CA ILE A 478 26.53 -6.50 -8.46
C ILE A 478 25.34 -5.53 -8.51
N HIS A 479 24.34 -5.69 -7.64
CA HIS A 479 23.18 -4.82 -7.63
C HIS A 479 23.54 -3.38 -7.23
N ALA A 480 24.69 -3.18 -6.56
CA ALA A 480 25.28 -1.86 -6.39
C ALA A 480 25.52 -1.16 -7.74
N CYS A 481 26.03 -1.88 -8.75
CA CYS A 481 26.22 -1.35 -10.09
C CYS A 481 24.91 -1.27 -10.87
N ASN A 482 24.00 -2.26 -10.73
CA ASN A 482 22.73 -2.25 -11.48
C ASN A 482 21.78 -1.11 -11.06
N ILE A 483 21.89 -0.62 -9.82
CA ILE A 483 21.16 0.56 -9.34
C ILE A 483 22.02 1.81 -9.50
N GLY A 484 23.26 1.76 -9.03
CA GLY A 484 24.13 2.94 -8.89
C GLY A 484 24.61 3.50 -10.22
N VAL A 485 24.90 2.66 -11.22
CA VAL A 485 25.41 3.15 -12.51
C VAL A 485 24.33 3.88 -13.32
N PRO A 486 23.09 3.34 -13.48
CA PRO A 486 22.02 4.11 -14.11
C PRO A 486 21.72 5.42 -13.38
N LEU A 487 21.72 5.42 -12.04
CA LEU A 487 21.51 6.64 -11.25
C LEU A 487 22.64 7.66 -11.47
N LEU A 488 23.89 7.21 -11.54
CA LEU A 488 25.02 8.08 -11.90
C LEU A 488 24.81 8.68 -13.30
N VAL A 489 24.38 7.89 -14.28
CA VAL A 489 24.08 8.39 -15.62
C VAL A 489 22.99 9.46 -15.61
N ASP A 490 21.94 9.30 -14.79
CA ASP A 490 20.90 10.31 -14.64
C ASP A 490 21.45 11.61 -14.03
N VAL A 491 22.26 11.53 -12.97
CA VAL A 491 22.94 12.71 -12.39
C VAL A 491 23.85 13.39 -13.43
N LEU A 492 24.59 12.62 -14.24
CA LEU A 492 25.45 13.18 -15.28
C LEU A 492 24.63 13.91 -16.36
N ARG A 493 23.43 13.41 -16.71
CA ARG A 493 22.49 14.10 -17.61
C ARG A 493 21.98 15.40 -17.00
N ASP A 494 21.56 15.39 -15.75
CA ASP A 494 21.01 16.57 -15.07
C ASP A 494 22.05 17.69 -14.95
N GLU A 495 23.30 17.33 -14.64
CA GLU A 495 24.42 18.27 -14.53
C GLU A 495 25.02 18.67 -15.90
N GLY A 496 24.56 18.06 -17.00
CA GLY A 496 25.10 18.30 -18.34
C GLY A 496 26.58 17.88 -18.50
N LEU A 497 27.05 16.94 -17.69
CA LEU A 497 28.43 16.46 -17.68
C LEU A 497 28.57 15.15 -18.47
N PHE A 498 29.75 14.91 -19.05
CA PHE A 498 30.11 13.63 -19.71
C PHE A 498 29.09 13.11 -20.75
N GLN A 499 28.34 14.00 -21.41
CA GLN A 499 27.26 13.63 -22.35
C GLN A 499 27.74 12.72 -23.48
N ASP A 500 28.92 13.01 -24.02
CA ASP A 500 29.54 12.20 -25.08
C ASP A 500 29.87 10.78 -24.58
N GLU A 501 30.27 10.62 -23.32
CA GLU A 501 30.62 9.31 -22.75
C GLU A 501 29.40 8.45 -22.42
N ILE A 502 28.29 9.05 -21.97
CA ILE A 502 27.07 8.31 -21.64
C ILE A 502 26.18 8.04 -22.85
N ALA A 503 26.33 8.80 -23.95
CA ALA A 503 25.57 8.64 -25.18
C ALA A 503 26.33 7.84 -26.27
N LYS A 504 27.63 7.55 -26.08
CA LYS A 504 28.42 6.82 -27.09
C LYS A 504 27.82 5.44 -27.38
N PRO A 505 27.71 5.05 -28.66
CA PRO A 505 27.44 3.67 -29.05
C PRO A 505 28.51 2.73 -28.48
N PHE A 506 28.16 1.45 -28.33
CA PHE A 506 29.14 0.45 -27.91
C PHE A 506 30.25 0.29 -28.96
N ASP A 507 31.48 0.20 -28.48
CA ASP A 507 32.60 -0.19 -29.29
C ASP A 507 32.64 -1.72 -29.52
N SER A 508 33.62 -2.18 -30.28
CA SER A 508 33.79 -3.60 -30.59
C SER A 508 34.06 -4.49 -29.36
N VAL A 509 34.65 -3.94 -28.30
CA VAL A 509 34.92 -4.67 -27.06
C VAL A 509 33.62 -4.84 -26.28
N GLN A 510 32.85 -3.76 -26.15
CA GLN A 510 31.56 -3.75 -25.47
C GLN A 510 30.54 -4.66 -26.15
N GLU A 511 30.41 -4.58 -27.48
CA GLU A 511 29.50 -5.48 -28.22
C GLU A 511 29.88 -6.96 -28.05
N ARG A 512 31.19 -7.28 -28.01
CA ARG A 512 31.66 -8.64 -27.73
C ARG A 512 31.29 -9.08 -26.32
N LEU A 513 31.52 -8.23 -25.31
CA LEU A 513 31.19 -8.54 -23.91
C LEU A 513 29.68 -8.73 -23.71
N LYS A 514 28.86 -7.90 -24.37
CA LYS A 514 27.40 -8.04 -24.40
C LYS A 514 26.97 -9.39 -24.98
N ALA A 515 27.53 -9.75 -26.14
CA ALA A 515 27.23 -11.04 -26.78
C ALA A 515 27.68 -12.23 -25.92
N GLU A 516 28.85 -12.14 -25.29
CA GLU A 516 29.38 -13.17 -24.41
C GLU A 516 28.53 -13.35 -23.15
N PHE A 517 28.09 -12.24 -22.54
CA PHE A 517 27.16 -12.26 -21.40
C PHE A 517 25.86 -12.98 -21.78
N ALA A 518 25.24 -12.58 -22.89
CA ALA A 518 23.99 -13.18 -23.34
C ALA A 518 24.13 -14.68 -23.61
N ALA A 519 25.26 -15.10 -24.21
CA ALA A 519 25.53 -16.52 -24.47
C ALA A 519 25.75 -17.34 -23.19
N LYS A 520 26.50 -16.82 -22.22
CA LYS A 520 26.83 -17.54 -20.97
C LYS A 520 25.68 -17.54 -19.96
N ARG A 521 24.93 -16.45 -19.87
CA ARG A 521 23.87 -16.26 -18.85
C ARG A 521 22.46 -16.53 -19.39
N GLY A 522 22.29 -16.63 -20.70
CA GLY A 522 21.01 -16.93 -21.33
C GLY A 522 20.02 -15.76 -21.40
N TYR A 523 20.45 -14.53 -21.08
CA TYR A 523 19.63 -13.33 -21.17
C TYR A 523 20.46 -12.05 -21.38
N TRP A 524 19.81 -10.98 -21.84
CA TRP A 524 20.34 -9.61 -21.83
C TRP A 524 19.25 -8.66 -21.31
N HIS A 525 19.64 -7.63 -20.57
CA HIS A 525 18.71 -6.62 -20.05
C HIS A 525 19.31 -5.21 -20.15
N ALA A 526 18.46 -4.21 -20.39
CA ALA A 526 18.88 -2.82 -20.62
C ALA A 526 19.63 -2.18 -19.44
N PHE A 527 19.35 -2.57 -18.19
CA PHE A 527 20.09 -2.06 -17.02
C PHE A 527 21.60 -2.41 -17.02
N TRP A 528 22.05 -3.33 -17.87
CA TRP A 528 23.47 -3.61 -18.06
C TRP A 528 24.16 -2.61 -19.00
N GLU A 529 23.39 -1.84 -19.77
CA GLU A 529 23.94 -1.04 -20.86
C GLU A 529 24.80 0.12 -20.36
N ASP A 530 24.31 0.87 -19.39
CA ASP A 530 25.05 1.99 -18.80
C ASP A 530 26.30 1.51 -18.05
N PHE A 531 26.20 0.36 -17.38
CA PHE A 531 27.34 -0.26 -16.71
C PHE A 531 28.41 -0.73 -17.70
N LEU A 532 28.02 -1.46 -18.74
CA LEU A 532 28.94 -1.86 -19.81
C LEU A 532 29.55 -0.65 -20.53
N ARG A 533 28.78 0.45 -20.67
CA ARG A 533 29.24 1.68 -21.32
C ARG A 533 30.35 2.36 -20.53
N LEU A 534 30.16 2.45 -19.22
CA LEU A 534 31.00 3.23 -18.32
C LEU A 534 32.19 2.46 -17.76
N ASP A 535 32.08 1.15 -17.55
CA ASP A 535 33.16 0.33 -16.98
C ASP A 535 33.17 -1.09 -17.59
N PRO A 536 33.61 -1.22 -18.86
CA PRO A 536 33.68 -2.50 -19.53
C PRO A 536 34.69 -3.47 -18.89
N GLU A 537 35.73 -2.97 -18.22
CA GLU A 537 36.72 -3.77 -17.50
C GLU A 537 36.10 -4.47 -16.29
N PHE A 538 35.38 -3.74 -15.43
CA PHE A 538 34.68 -4.35 -14.31
C PHE A 538 33.55 -5.25 -14.80
N PHE A 539 32.81 -4.84 -15.84
CA PHE A 539 31.77 -5.68 -16.44
C PHE A 539 32.35 -7.04 -16.89
N ALA A 540 33.51 -7.04 -17.57
CA ALA A 540 34.18 -8.26 -18.00
C ALA A 540 34.59 -9.16 -16.81
N ALA A 541 35.16 -8.57 -15.75
CA ALA A 541 35.51 -9.30 -14.54
C ALA A 541 34.27 -9.90 -13.84
N TYR A 542 33.17 -9.15 -13.76
CA TYR A 542 31.91 -9.66 -13.23
C TYR A 542 31.30 -10.76 -14.09
N LEU A 543 31.38 -10.64 -15.42
CA LEU A 543 30.95 -11.68 -16.35
C LEU A 543 31.71 -12.98 -16.10
N GLU A 544 33.04 -12.92 -15.94
CA GLU A 544 33.84 -14.09 -15.59
C GLU A 544 33.39 -14.69 -14.24
N PHE A 545 33.37 -13.86 -13.19
CA PHE A 545 32.98 -14.27 -11.84
C PHE A 545 31.60 -14.97 -11.81
N SER A 546 30.59 -14.32 -12.37
CA SER A 546 29.21 -14.80 -12.33
C SER A 546 28.90 -15.96 -13.30
N SER A 547 29.81 -16.24 -14.25
CA SER A 547 29.67 -17.37 -15.18
C SER A 547 30.23 -18.68 -14.63
N VAL A 548 30.99 -18.65 -13.52
CA VAL A 548 31.61 -19.84 -12.94
C VAL A 548 30.58 -20.95 -12.66
N PRO A 549 29.45 -20.71 -11.97
CA PRO A 549 28.41 -21.75 -11.77
C PRO A 549 27.85 -22.31 -13.07
N TRP A 550 27.90 -21.55 -14.16
CA TRP A 550 27.26 -21.88 -15.44
C TRP A 550 28.20 -22.58 -16.43
N THR A 551 29.52 -22.55 -16.18
CA THR A 551 30.53 -22.98 -17.16
C THR A 551 31.64 -23.84 -16.56
N LYS A 552 31.75 -23.92 -15.23
CA LYS A 552 32.77 -24.77 -14.61
C LYS A 552 32.49 -26.25 -14.87
N ASP A 553 33.56 -26.99 -15.18
CA ASP A 553 33.49 -28.43 -15.27
C ASP A 553 33.67 -29.05 -13.88
N VAL A 554 32.76 -29.96 -13.53
CA VAL A 554 32.80 -30.67 -12.25
C VAL A 554 32.79 -32.17 -12.54
N PRO A 555 33.90 -32.88 -12.25
CA PRO A 555 34.02 -34.30 -12.57
C PRO A 555 32.85 -35.12 -12.01
N GLY A 556 32.19 -35.88 -12.88
CA GLY A 556 31.05 -36.72 -12.51
C GLY A 556 29.69 -36.01 -12.47
N ALA A 557 29.62 -34.71 -12.77
CA ALA A 557 28.36 -33.99 -12.87
C ALA A 557 27.60 -34.33 -14.18
N ALA A 558 26.29 -34.56 -14.07
CA ALA A 558 25.43 -34.92 -15.20
C ALA A 558 25.13 -33.74 -16.16
N THR A 559 25.50 -32.53 -15.80
CA THR A 559 25.19 -31.26 -16.47
C THR A 559 26.13 -30.92 -17.65
N GLY A 560 27.24 -31.67 -17.81
CA GLY A 560 28.15 -31.60 -18.95
C GLY A 560 28.91 -30.26 -19.05
N GLY A 561 29.68 -29.90 -18.01
CA GLY A 561 30.49 -28.68 -18.01
C GLY A 561 29.73 -27.39 -17.64
N ARG A 562 28.60 -27.51 -16.94
CA ARG A 562 27.73 -26.38 -16.58
C ARG A 562 27.49 -26.30 -15.06
N GLY A 563 28.52 -26.48 -14.25
CA GLY A 563 28.39 -26.60 -12.78
C GLY A 563 27.72 -27.92 -12.38
N VAL A 564 27.29 -28.06 -11.13
CA VAL A 564 26.59 -29.27 -10.62
C VAL A 564 25.09 -29.07 -10.47
N LEU A 565 24.62 -27.84 -10.26
CA LEU A 565 23.19 -27.56 -10.11
C LEU A 565 22.53 -27.49 -11.49
N GLU A 566 21.31 -28.02 -11.60
CA GLU A 566 20.51 -27.82 -12.81
C GLU A 566 20.12 -26.33 -12.96
N PRO A 567 19.91 -25.84 -14.20
CA PRO A 567 19.56 -24.43 -14.44
C PRO A 567 18.37 -23.93 -13.62
N LYS A 568 17.32 -24.75 -13.47
CA LYS A 568 16.16 -24.42 -12.63
C LYS A 568 16.58 -24.08 -11.19
N MET A 569 17.41 -24.93 -10.58
CA MET A 569 17.86 -24.74 -9.20
C MET A 569 18.74 -23.50 -9.05
N LYS A 570 19.59 -23.19 -10.04
CA LYS A 570 20.38 -21.94 -10.03
C LYS A 570 19.49 -20.71 -9.98
N GLU A 571 18.44 -20.68 -10.79
CA GLU A 571 17.48 -19.58 -10.81
C GLU A 571 16.67 -19.49 -9.51
N LEU A 572 16.31 -20.63 -8.90
CA LEU A 572 15.67 -20.65 -7.57
C LEU A 572 16.59 -20.11 -6.47
N VAL A 573 17.90 -20.35 -6.54
CA VAL A 573 18.90 -19.75 -5.63
C VAL A 573 18.95 -18.23 -5.79
N TYR A 574 18.95 -17.72 -7.02
CA TYR A 574 18.88 -16.28 -7.28
C TYR A 574 17.57 -15.67 -6.72
N CYS A 575 16.42 -16.32 -6.97
CA CYS A 575 15.15 -15.91 -6.38
C CYS A 575 15.20 -15.86 -4.85
N ALA A 576 15.88 -16.80 -4.21
CA ALA A 576 15.90 -16.93 -2.76
C ALA A 576 16.56 -15.72 -2.07
N PHE A 577 17.71 -15.26 -2.56
CA PHE A 577 18.33 -14.08 -1.96
C PHE A 577 17.68 -12.77 -2.43
N ASP A 578 17.11 -12.72 -3.64
CA ASP A 578 16.42 -11.52 -4.13
C ASP A 578 15.09 -11.25 -3.43
N CYS A 579 14.39 -12.30 -2.97
CA CYS A 579 13.16 -12.15 -2.19
C CYS A 579 13.39 -12.04 -0.68
N ALA A 580 14.61 -12.29 -0.20
CA ALA A 580 14.94 -12.16 1.21
C ALA A 580 14.62 -10.73 1.70
N SER A 581 13.99 -10.60 2.87
CA SER A 581 13.58 -9.29 3.42
C SER A 581 14.75 -8.36 3.76
N THR A 582 15.98 -8.87 3.77
CA THR A 582 17.22 -8.10 3.90
C THR A 582 17.68 -7.48 2.58
N HIS A 583 17.03 -7.79 1.45
CA HIS A 583 17.45 -7.36 0.11
C HIS A 583 16.29 -6.87 -0.77
N LEU A 584 15.24 -7.68 -0.96
CA LEU A 584 14.02 -7.32 -1.70
C LEU A 584 14.26 -6.69 -3.09
N TYR A 585 15.20 -7.25 -3.86
CA TYR A 585 15.56 -6.72 -5.17
C TYR A 585 14.61 -7.19 -6.28
N VAL A 586 13.53 -6.43 -6.47
CA VAL A 586 12.43 -6.75 -7.38
C VAL A 586 12.85 -6.98 -8.85
N PRO A 587 13.75 -6.18 -9.47
CA PRO A 587 14.15 -6.41 -10.85
C PRO A 587 14.81 -7.78 -11.07
N GLY A 588 15.73 -8.16 -10.17
CA GLY A 588 16.39 -9.47 -10.17
C GLY A 588 15.40 -10.59 -9.91
N LEU A 589 14.57 -10.46 -8.86
CA LEU A 589 13.56 -11.47 -8.52
C LEU A 589 12.64 -11.79 -9.70
N LYS A 590 12.13 -10.76 -10.39
CA LYS A 590 11.24 -10.94 -11.54
C LYS A 590 11.94 -11.65 -12.70
N LEU A 591 13.19 -11.28 -12.98
CA LEU A 591 14.00 -11.91 -14.03
C LEU A 591 14.24 -13.38 -13.71
N HIS A 592 14.68 -13.69 -12.49
CA HIS A 592 15.01 -15.03 -12.06
C HIS A 592 13.77 -15.93 -11.95
N MET A 593 12.60 -15.39 -11.56
CA MET A 593 11.32 -16.11 -11.65
C MET A 593 10.99 -16.46 -13.10
N LYS A 594 11.16 -15.54 -14.04
CA LYS A 594 10.91 -15.80 -15.47
C LYS A 594 11.84 -16.91 -15.98
N ASN A 595 13.12 -16.87 -15.63
CA ASN A 595 14.09 -17.88 -16.03
C ASN A 595 13.78 -19.25 -15.38
N ALA A 596 13.47 -19.28 -14.08
CA ALA A 596 13.09 -20.51 -13.38
C ALA A 596 11.88 -21.19 -14.05
N LEU A 597 10.83 -20.43 -14.36
CA LEU A 597 9.66 -20.93 -15.12
C LEU A 597 10.08 -21.43 -16.52
N GLY A 598 10.99 -20.71 -17.20
CA GLY A 598 11.56 -21.13 -18.48
C GLY A 598 12.32 -22.46 -18.43
N TYR A 599 12.92 -22.78 -17.28
CA TYR A 599 13.56 -24.07 -17.01
C TYR A 599 12.62 -25.11 -16.36
N GLY A 600 11.31 -24.85 -16.32
CA GLY A 600 10.29 -25.80 -15.89
C GLY A 600 9.96 -25.76 -14.40
N ALA A 601 10.34 -24.71 -13.66
CA ALA A 601 9.79 -24.50 -12.33
C ALA A 601 8.27 -24.28 -12.38
N THR A 602 7.58 -24.74 -11.35
CA THR A 602 6.16 -24.48 -11.13
C THR A 602 5.98 -23.23 -10.27
N PRO A 603 4.80 -22.57 -10.34
CA PRO A 603 4.46 -21.49 -9.41
C PRO A 603 4.57 -21.92 -7.93
N HIS A 604 4.26 -23.19 -7.63
CA HIS A 604 4.30 -23.73 -6.28
C HIS A 604 5.73 -23.88 -5.74
N GLU A 605 6.68 -24.32 -6.59
CA GLU A 605 8.11 -24.34 -6.22
C GLU A 605 8.64 -22.93 -5.94
N ILE A 606 8.24 -21.93 -6.75
CA ILE A 606 8.64 -20.53 -6.53
C ILE A 606 8.03 -20.00 -5.24
N VAL A 607 6.74 -20.24 -4.98
CA VAL A 607 6.11 -19.86 -3.70
C VAL A 607 6.81 -20.52 -2.52
N GLU A 608 7.19 -21.79 -2.64
CA GLU A 608 7.93 -22.47 -1.56
C GLU A 608 9.32 -21.85 -1.32
N VAL A 609 10.01 -21.34 -2.34
CA VAL A 609 11.22 -20.51 -2.17
C VAL A 609 10.92 -19.25 -1.36
N LEU A 610 9.83 -18.53 -1.67
CA LEU A 610 9.42 -17.33 -0.92
C LEU A 610 9.09 -17.66 0.55
N GLU A 611 8.44 -18.79 0.79
CA GLU A 611 8.12 -19.26 2.13
C GLU A 611 9.38 -19.57 2.94
N ILE A 612 10.36 -20.26 2.34
CA ILE A 612 11.65 -20.55 2.99
C ILE A 612 12.41 -19.26 3.30
N ALA A 613 12.48 -18.31 2.36
CA ALA A 613 13.12 -17.02 2.60
C ALA A 613 12.44 -16.24 3.74
N THR A 614 11.10 -16.31 3.84
CA THR A 614 10.36 -15.64 4.93
C THR A 614 10.77 -16.12 6.33
N LEU A 615 11.26 -17.37 6.45
CA LEU A 615 11.71 -17.93 7.74
C LEU A 615 12.92 -17.20 8.32
N LEU A 616 13.64 -16.40 7.52
CA LEU A 616 14.74 -15.57 8.04
C LEU A 616 14.28 -14.60 9.14
N SER A 617 12.99 -14.25 9.16
CA SER A 617 12.38 -13.44 10.23
C SER A 617 12.52 -14.05 11.63
N LEU A 618 12.58 -15.38 11.74
CA LEU A 618 12.75 -16.09 13.01
C LEU A 618 14.17 -15.94 13.58
N HIS A 619 15.15 -15.55 12.77
CA HIS A 619 16.52 -15.30 13.24
C HIS A 619 16.58 -14.18 14.27
N THR A 620 15.66 -13.22 14.20
CA THR A 620 15.46 -12.20 15.24
C THR A 620 15.33 -12.83 16.62
N ALA A 621 14.46 -13.84 16.75
CA ALA A 621 14.21 -14.51 18.01
C ALA A 621 15.29 -15.54 18.34
N HIS A 622 15.85 -16.23 17.34
CA HIS A 622 16.94 -17.19 17.56
C HIS A 622 18.21 -16.55 18.11
N VAL A 623 18.46 -15.28 17.79
CA VAL A 623 19.57 -14.50 18.34
C VAL A 623 19.19 -13.87 19.68
N ALA A 624 18.01 -13.26 19.78
CA ALA A 624 17.62 -12.50 20.97
C ALA A 624 17.27 -13.39 22.17
N ALA A 625 16.55 -14.50 21.98
CA ALA A 625 16.03 -15.31 23.07
C ALA A 625 17.12 -15.92 23.97
N PRO A 626 18.23 -16.50 23.43
CA PRO A 626 19.32 -16.97 24.28
C PRO A 626 19.94 -15.86 25.13
N ILE A 627 20.14 -14.67 24.55
CA ILE A 627 20.70 -13.50 25.26
C ILE A 627 19.76 -13.05 26.38
N ILE A 628 18.46 -12.98 26.10
CA ILE A 628 17.45 -12.62 27.10
C ILE A 628 17.43 -13.64 28.24
N ALA A 629 17.44 -14.94 27.92
CA ALA A 629 17.46 -16.00 28.93
C ALA A 629 18.72 -15.94 29.80
N GLU A 630 19.89 -15.71 29.21
CA GLU A 630 21.16 -15.53 29.94
C GLU A 630 21.08 -14.34 30.90
N LEU A 631 20.63 -13.18 30.41
CA LEU A 631 20.55 -11.95 31.22
C LEU A 631 19.51 -12.05 32.33
N ALA A 632 18.36 -12.68 32.07
CA ALA A 632 17.32 -12.91 33.07
C ALA A 632 17.83 -13.83 34.19
N ALA A 633 18.53 -14.91 33.83
CA ALA A 633 19.15 -15.81 34.79
C ALA A 633 20.23 -15.10 35.64
N ALA A 634 21.04 -14.24 35.02
CA ALA A 634 22.07 -13.47 35.72
C ALA A 634 21.49 -12.39 36.66
N SER A 635 20.35 -11.78 36.30
CA SER A 635 19.70 -10.73 37.11
C SER A 635 18.77 -11.28 38.20
N GLY A 636 18.53 -12.59 38.25
CA GLY A 636 17.51 -13.19 39.11
C GLY A 636 16.08 -12.77 38.75
N ALA A 637 15.87 -12.26 37.53
CA ALA A 637 14.53 -12.00 37.03
C ALA A 637 13.91 -13.34 36.66
N ALA A 638 12.68 -13.60 37.09
CA ALA A 638 11.96 -14.81 36.67
C ALA A 638 11.80 -14.77 35.13
N ALA A 639 12.26 -15.83 34.48
CA ALA A 639 12.11 -16.06 33.04
C ALA A 639 10.65 -16.30 32.66
#